data_AF-A0A4Q2Y827-F1
#
_entry.id   AF-A0A4Q2Y827-F1
#
_cell.length_a   1.000
_cell.length_b   1.000
_cell.length_c   1.000
_cell.angle_alpha   90.00
_cell.angle_beta   90.00
_cell.angle_gamma   90.00
#
_symmetry.space_group_name_H-M   'P 1'
#
loop_
_entity.id
_entity.type
_entity.pdbx_description
1 polymer ?
#
loop_
_entity_poly.entity_id
_entity_poly.type
_entity_poly.pdbx_seq_one_letter_code
_entity_poly.pdbx_strand_id
1 'polypeptide(L)'
;NQWRANTGDLGTDFFNGSGDNRRWWHYLFRDPYFYQQYIDRWQELRRGSFSPANVNSLLDSINSSMSADAITRDLARWSRSKRAWTSPFTSQVHPASQAAEVQRIKDFLQQRANFFDSQWVGGITASASPGRVSPDTGVTLTGPVGAAIYYTLDGSDPRPAGGSAPSLGTVQLYSSPITINDVTRIRARAYKANHTALTGANRPPLVSKWGGPADLTYTTRAFPEPGHLTITEINPQPAAPTTAELALNPALAAGSFEFVELRNIGTESLELAGSSFTAGISYTFPSNTPALAPDQYVVIGADPAALAIRYPTATPVTGPWSGDLANDGETLTLSGPGGSTIVSITYAKAWSSLAAGGNHTLTAYDERATTGYATEGNWRTSSAPGGSPGYYDPRSKRTPPVAGLLHYWNFNSAEATMLNPTLTAGGGQISISTAPPDTVFQSGTGQSFAGDNARGGDPVGSHLRLNYPIASIATFSLPTIGHRTITVRYDTRRSGSGAGTQRISYTLDGTAYLPFATLQITDGTPGTETLDFSAIPEAGTNPHFGIRITFEQGYGGTVGNNRFDNLTVEGTPVSWTPEELLRYALGAVTGQPEETFLPTASSSGSGLRFNFDPAKIDIVYRVQRSTTLGNWTVIFDSRLDDWQPHRDGAQLQFADPEPPPGKAFYRLQVVHE
;
A
#
# COMPACT_ATOMS: atom_id res chain seq x y z
N ASN A 1 30.37 -45.74 30.02
CA ASN A 1 29.67 -45.18 31.20
C ASN A 1 30.55 -44.40 32.19
N GLN A 2 31.76 -43.93 31.84
CA GLN A 2 32.47 -42.96 32.68
C GLN A 2 32.94 -41.79 31.81
N TRP A 3 32.33 -40.63 32.03
CA TRP A 3 32.62 -39.34 31.40
C TRP A 3 33.70 -38.55 32.16
N ARG A 4 34.34 -39.21 33.13
CA ARG A 4 35.51 -38.67 33.82
C ARG A 4 36.74 -39.28 33.18
N ALA A 5 37.76 -38.46 32.97
CA ALA A 5 39.09 -39.01 32.81
C ALA A 5 39.41 -39.80 34.09
N ASN A 6 39.83 -41.06 33.96
CA ASN A 6 40.19 -41.89 35.11
C ASN A 6 41.51 -41.44 35.76
N THR A 7 42.15 -40.42 35.19
CA THR A 7 43.38 -39.77 35.64
C THR A 7 43.30 -38.27 35.30
N GLY A 8 43.75 -37.39 36.21
CA GLY A 8 43.73 -35.92 36.01
C GLY A 8 42.57 -35.19 36.72
N ASP A 9 42.13 -34.05 36.16
CA ASP A 9 41.12 -33.14 36.74
C ASP A 9 39.68 -33.71 36.82
N LEU A 10 39.50 -34.99 36.45
CA LEU A 10 38.23 -35.71 36.38
C LEU A 10 37.20 -35.07 35.43
N GLY A 11 37.63 -34.15 34.55
CA GLY A 11 36.80 -33.28 33.73
C GLY A 11 36.30 -32.04 34.51
N THR A 12 36.20 -30.91 33.81
CA THR A 12 35.69 -29.65 34.36
C THR A 12 34.30 -29.83 34.98
N ASP A 13 34.20 -29.68 36.31
CA ASP A 13 32.93 -29.51 36.98
C ASP A 13 32.37 -28.12 36.65
N PHE A 14 31.44 -28.08 35.68
CA PHE A 14 30.82 -26.84 35.20
C PHE A 14 29.72 -26.32 36.12
N PHE A 15 29.15 -27.17 36.98
CA PHE A 15 27.97 -26.84 37.78
C PHE A 15 28.28 -26.66 39.26
N ASN A 16 29.36 -27.26 39.77
CA ASN A 16 29.79 -27.08 41.16
C ASN A 16 31.03 -26.20 41.22
N GLY A 17 31.01 -25.25 42.16
CA GLY A 17 32.09 -24.28 42.34
C GLY A 17 33.33 -24.92 42.95
N SER A 18 34.24 -25.43 42.14
CA SER A 18 35.62 -25.71 42.57
C SER A 18 36.57 -24.65 42.00
N GLY A 19 36.91 -23.66 42.83
CA GLY A 19 37.88 -22.59 42.54
C GLY A 19 37.28 -21.18 42.49
N ASP A 20 38.05 -20.18 42.94
CA ASP A 20 37.62 -18.81 43.25
C ASP A 20 37.00 -18.00 42.10
N ASN A 21 37.10 -18.44 40.84
CA ASN A 21 36.66 -17.68 39.66
C ASN A 21 35.28 -18.09 39.07
N ARG A 22 34.50 -18.98 39.70
CA ARG A 22 33.19 -19.44 39.15
C ARG A 22 31.97 -19.25 40.07
N ARG A 23 32.07 -18.38 41.08
CA ARG A 23 31.03 -18.26 42.13
C ARG A 23 29.66 -17.87 41.57
N TRP A 24 29.56 -16.86 40.68
CA TRP A 24 28.28 -16.39 40.15
C TRP A 24 27.56 -17.41 39.25
N TRP A 25 28.30 -18.13 38.41
CA TRP A 25 27.76 -19.14 37.50
C TRP A 25 27.09 -20.28 38.27
N HIS A 26 27.73 -20.76 39.34
CA HIS A 26 27.15 -21.78 40.21
C HIS A 26 25.79 -21.35 40.80
N TYR A 27 25.65 -20.09 41.21
CA TYR A 27 24.40 -19.58 41.78
C TYR A 27 23.26 -19.53 40.75
N LEU A 28 23.54 -19.15 39.50
CA LEU A 28 22.52 -19.17 38.43
C LEU A 28 21.96 -20.58 38.21
N PHE A 29 22.82 -21.60 38.21
CA PHE A 29 22.39 -23.00 38.04
C PHE A 29 21.76 -23.63 39.29
N ARG A 30 21.56 -22.86 40.37
CA ARG A 30 20.72 -23.21 41.52
C ARG A 30 19.33 -22.58 41.45
N ASP A 31 19.11 -21.64 40.52
CA ASP A 31 17.80 -21.08 40.25
C ASP A 31 17.01 -22.00 39.30
N PRO A 32 15.82 -22.51 39.70
CA PRO A 32 15.03 -23.43 38.89
C PRO A 32 14.41 -22.79 37.63
N TYR A 33 14.28 -21.46 37.57
CA TYR A 33 13.86 -20.73 36.38
C TYR A 33 15.01 -20.60 35.39
N PHE A 34 16.18 -20.16 35.86
CA PHE A 34 17.36 -20.05 35.00
C PHE A 34 17.75 -21.43 34.44
N TYR A 35 17.72 -22.48 35.28
CA TYR A 35 18.01 -23.82 34.81
C TYR A 35 17.03 -24.29 33.73
N GLN A 36 15.75 -23.92 33.82
CA GLN A 36 14.80 -24.22 32.75
C GLN A 36 15.09 -23.41 31.48
N GLN A 37 15.40 -22.12 31.58
CA GLN A 37 15.77 -21.32 30.42
C GLN A 37 17.02 -21.88 29.71
N TYR A 38 17.98 -22.42 30.46
CA TYR A 38 19.15 -23.10 29.91
C TYR A 38 18.75 -24.37 29.13
N ILE A 39 17.84 -25.19 29.68
CA ILE A 39 17.31 -26.38 29.00
C ILE A 39 16.56 -25.98 27.73
N ASP A 40 15.69 -24.97 27.82
CA ASP A 40 14.90 -24.46 26.70
C ASP A 40 15.83 -24.01 25.57
N ARG A 41 16.85 -23.21 25.90
CA ARG A 41 17.83 -22.70 24.93
C ARG A 41 18.65 -23.81 24.30
N TRP A 42 19.08 -24.81 25.07
CA TRP A 42 19.79 -25.96 24.50
C TRP A 42 18.90 -26.72 23.51
N GLN A 43 17.67 -27.06 23.89
CA GLN A 43 16.77 -27.82 23.03
C GLN A 43 16.36 -27.03 21.78
N GLU A 44 16.21 -25.71 21.89
CA GLU A 44 16.05 -24.82 20.75
C GLU A 44 17.25 -24.92 19.79
N LEU A 45 18.48 -24.72 20.28
CA LEU A 45 19.69 -24.80 19.47
C LEU A 45 19.89 -26.18 18.84
N ARG A 46 19.53 -27.27 19.54
CA ARG A 46 19.62 -28.64 19.03
C ARG A 46 18.71 -28.93 17.84
N ARG A 47 17.61 -28.20 17.70
CA ARG A 47 16.75 -28.24 16.49
C ARG A 47 17.35 -27.45 15.33
N GLY A 48 18.14 -26.41 15.63
CA GLY A 48 18.76 -25.52 14.65
C GLY A 48 20.27 -25.68 14.56
N SER A 49 21.01 -24.62 14.90
CA SER A 49 22.46 -24.50 14.68
C SER A 49 23.32 -25.60 15.30
N PHE A 50 22.86 -26.22 16.39
CA PHE A 50 23.57 -27.33 17.07
C PHE A 50 23.03 -28.70 16.66
N SER A 51 22.24 -28.80 15.58
CA SER A 51 21.85 -30.08 15.00
C SER A 51 23.09 -30.85 14.51
N PRO A 52 23.04 -32.21 14.46
CA PRO A 52 24.15 -33.01 13.95
C PRO A 52 24.60 -32.56 12.55
N ALA A 53 23.63 -32.27 11.68
CA ALA A 53 23.88 -31.83 10.31
C ALA A 53 24.61 -30.48 10.29
N ASN A 54 24.10 -29.47 11.00
CA ASN A 54 24.67 -28.12 10.97
C ASN A 54 26.08 -28.06 11.57
N VAL A 55 26.31 -28.77 12.69
CA VAL A 55 27.66 -28.86 13.28
C VAL A 55 28.62 -29.58 12.34
N ASN A 56 28.19 -30.67 11.71
CA ASN A 56 29.02 -31.39 10.75
C ASN A 56 29.35 -30.53 9.52
N SER A 57 28.38 -29.82 8.96
CA SER A 57 28.58 -28.90 7.84
C SER A 57 29.53 -27.76 8.17
N LEU A 58 29.44 -27.19 9.38
CA LEU A 58 30.39 -26.18 9.85
C LEU A 58 31.82 -26.74 9.91
N LEU A 59 32.00 -27.93 10.48
CA LEU A 59 33.30 -28.59 10.54
C LEU A 59 33.87 -28.90 9.14
N ASP A 60 33.01 -29.32 8.21
CA ASP A 60 33.41 -29.55 6.83
C ASP A 60 33.83 -28.25 6.13
N SER A 61 33.09 -27.16 6.35
CA SER A 61 33.44 -25.83 5.83
C SER A 61 34.80 -25.37 6.34
N ILE A 62 35.04 -25.45 7.66
CA ILE A 62 36.34 -25.14 8.28
C ILE A 62 37.45 -26.05 7.72
N ASN A 63 37.18 -27.33 7.50
CA ASN A 63 38.15 -28.23 6.91
C ASN A 63 38.47 -27.89 5.44
N SER A 64 37.46 -27.50 4.67
CA SER A 64 37.62 -27.15 3.25
C SER A 64 38.42 -25.88 3.01
N SER A 65 38.49 -24.96 3.99
CA SER A 65 39.31 -23.76 3.89
C SER A 65 40.81 -24.02 4.09
N MET A 66 41.22 -25.25 4.43
CA MET A 66 42.63 -25.63 4.63
C MET A 66 43.19 -26.36 3.40
N SER A 67 44.30 -25.85 2.84
CA SER A 67 45.00 -26.55 1.76
C SER A 67 45.80 -27.76 2.25
N ALA A 68 46.00 -28.74 1.38
CA ALA A 68 46.83 -29.92 1.67
C ALA A 68 48.27 -29.53 2.08
N ASP A 69 48.83 -28.49 1.45
CA ASP A 69 50.15 -27.95 1.78
C ASP A 69 50.19 -27.30 3.16
N ALA A 70 49.15 -26.58 3.55
CA ALA A 70 49.06 -25.99 4.89
C ALA A 70 49.03 -27.08 5.96
N ILE A 71 48.23 -28.13 5.76
CA ILE A 71 48.14 -29.28 6.67
C ILE A 71 49.51 -29.99 6.77
N THR A 72 50.17 -30.22 5.63
CA THR A 72 51.48 -30.90 5.59
C THR A 72 52.56 -30.10 6.33
N ARG A 73 52.63 -28.79 6.09
CA ARG A 73 53.60 -27.90 6.77
C ARG A 73 53.35 -27.82 8.28
N ASP A 74 52.10 -27.77 8.73
CA ASP A 74 51.77 -27.72 10.16
C ASP A 74 52.20 -29.00 10.90
N LEU A 75 51.90 -30.17 10.32
CA LEU A 75 52.29 -31.47 10.89
C LEU A 75 53.82 -31.61 10.98
N ALA A 76 54.54 -31.19 9.94
CA ALA A 76 56.01 -31.19 9.94
C ALA A 76 56.58 -30.24 10.99
N ARG A 77 56.09 -28.99 11.04
CA ARG A 77 56.57 -27.96 11.98
C ARG A 77 56.44 -28.38 13.44
N TRP A 78 55.34 -29.04 13.81
CA TRP A 78 55.06 -29.45 15.18
C TRP A 78 55.36 -30.93 15.46
N SER A 79 55.96 -31.63 14.50
CA SER A 79 56.27 -33.07 14.60
C SER A 79 55.08 -33.93 15.04
N ARG A 80 53.90 -33.67 14.46
CA ARG A 80 52.63 -34.36 14.79
C ARG A 80 52.25 -35.37 13.70
N SER A 81 51.55 -36.43 14.10
CA SER A 81 50.96 -37.43 13.20
C SER A 81 49.43 -37.49 13.36
N LYS A 82 48.74 -37.97 12.31
CA LYS A 82 47.29 -38.23 12.35
C LYS A 82 47.03 -39.58 13.02
N ARG A 83 45.87 -39.74 13.66
CA ARG A 83 45.51 -40.96 14.39
C ARG A 83 44.50 -41.80 13.61
N ALA A 84 44.65 -43.12 13.70
CA ALA A 84 43.57 -44.06 13.41
C ALA A 84 42.64 -44.15 14.64
N TRP A 85 41.35 -44.41 14.42
CA TRP A 85 40.35 -44.49 15.48
C TRP A 85 39.12 -45.28 15.03
N THR A 86 38.33 -45.80 15.97
CA THR A 86 37.08 -46.53 15.70
C THR A 86 35.87 -45.70 16.10
N SER A 87 34.95 -45.42 15.17
CA SER A 87 33.74 -44.64 15.46
C SER A 87 32.90 -45.35 16.53
N PRO A 88 32.44 -44.63 17.58
CA PRO A 88 31.54 -45.20 18.58
C PRO A 88 30.08 -45.32 18.10
N PHE A 89 29.75 -44.75 16.93
CA PHE A 89 28.40 -44.81 16.36
C PHE A 89 28.25 -45.94 15.34
N THR A 90 29.23 -46.10 14.45
CA THR A 90 29.17 -47.09 13.36
C THR A 90 30.06 -48.30 13.60
N SER A 91 30.92 -48.27 14.63
CA SER A 91 32.01 -49.23 14.84
C SER A 91 33.01 -49.31 13.66
N GLN A 92 32.94 -48.38 12.71
CA GLN A 92 33.85 -48.31 11.57
C GLN A 92 35.25 -47.90 12.04
N VAL A 93 36.27 -48.61 11.55
CA VAL A 93 37.67 -48.26 11.76
C VAL A 93 38.09 -47.25 10.70
N HIS A 94 38.53 -46.07 11.13
CA HIS A 94 39.06 -45.02 10.27
C HIS A 94 40.61 -45.05 10.28
N PRO A 95 41.27 -45.23 9.12
CA PRO A 95 42.72 -45.17 9.03
C PRO A 95 43.23 -43.74 9.25
N ALA A 96 44.47 -43.62 9.73
CA ALA A 96 45.12 -42.34 10.03
C ALA A 96 45.13 -41.41 8.81
N SER A 97 44.29 -40.37 8.85
CA SER A 97 44.10 -39.42 7.74
C SER A 97 43.49 -38.11 8.25
N GLN A 98 43.51 -37.06 7.42
CA GLN A 98 42.81 -35.81 7.76
C GLN A 98 41.30 -36.04 7.91
N ALA A 99 40.69 -36.79 6.97
CA ALA A 99 39.28 -37.12 7.03
C ALA A 99 38.91 -37.87 8.32
N ALA A 100 39.76 -38.79 8.78
CA ALA A 100 39.56 -39.49 10.05
C ALA A 100 39.61 -38.56 11.27
N GLU A 101 40.51 -37.58 11.33
CA GLU A 101 40.54 -36.62 12.44
C GLU A 101 39.30 -35.72 12.45
N VAL A 102 38.82 -35.27 11.28
CA VAL A 102 37.59 -34.48 11.17
C VAL A 102 36.39 -35.31 11.62
N GLN A 103 36.27 -36.56 11.15
CA GLN A 103 35.20 -37.46 11.57
C GLN A 103 35.24 -37.74 13.07
N ARG A 104 36.44 -37.90 13.66
CA ARG A 104 36.60 -38.10 15.11
C ARG A 104 36.08 -36.89 15.91
N ILE A 105 36.25 -35.66 15.42
CA ILE A 105 35.72 -34.46 16.06
C ILE A 105 34.19 -34.43 15.94
N LYS A 106 33.63 -34.73 14.76
CA LYS A 106 32.18 -34.85 14.56
C LYS A 106 31.57 -35.86 15.53
N ASP A 107 32.17 -37.05 15.62
CA ASP A 107 31.71 -38.10 16.53
C ASP A 107 31.84 -37.69 17.99
N PHE A 108 32.91 -37.00 18.38
CA PHE A 108 33.08 -36.51 19.75
C PHE A 108 32.00 -35.49 20.13
N LEU A 109 31.73 -34.51 19.26
CA LEU A 109 30.71 -33.49 19.50
C LEU A 109 29.31 -34.09 19.52
N GLN A 110 29.02 -35.06 18.65
CA GLN A 110 27.74 -35.77 18.66
C GLN A 110 27.53 -36.56 19.95
N GLN A 111 28.55 -37.28 20.43
CA GLN A 111 28.46 -38.00 21.70
C GLN A 111 28.21 -37.05 22.87
N ARG A 112 28.89 -35.90 22.86
CA ARG A 112 28.68 -34.83 23.84
C ARG A 112 27.24 -34.35 23.80
N ALA A 113 26.71 -33.99 22.64
CA ALA A 113 25.34 -33.53 22.51
C ALA A 113 24.32 -34.58 22.98
N ASN A 114 24.48 -35.85 22.58
CA ASN A 114 23.62 -36.95 23.02
C ASN A 114 23.63 -37.14 24.54
N PHE A 115 24.79 -36.94 25.19
CA PHE A 115 24.87 -36.98 26.64
C PHE A 115 24.05 -35.87 27.28
N PHE A 116 24.18 -34.62 26.81
CA PHE A 116 23.37 -33.49 27.29
C PHE A 116 21.88 -33.76 27.10
N ASP A 117 21.48 -34.23 25.90
CA ASP A 117 20.10 -34.58 25.58
C ASP A 117 19.53 -35.63 26.57
N SER A 118 20.36 -36.58 27.03
CA SER A 118 19.96 -37.60 28.01
C SER A 118 19.77 -37.10 29.45
N GLN A 119 20.21 -35.88 29.78
CA GLN A 119 20.07 -35.33 31.13
C GLN A 119 18.72 -34.66 31.37
N TRP A 120 17.96 -34.37 30.31
CA TRP A 120 16.73 -33.58 30.37
C TRP A 120 15.54 -34.32 29.78
N VAL A 121 14.34 -33.89 30.15
CA VAL A 121 13.12 -34.36 29.49
C VAL A 121 13.14 -33.83 28.06
N GLY A 122 13.01 -34.72 27.07
CA GLY A 122 13.02 -34.35 25.66
C GLY A 122 11.86 -33.42 25.27
N GLY A 123 11.98 -32.82 24.08
CA GLY A 123 10.96 -31.93 23.53
C GLY A 123 9.75 -32.66 22.95
N ILE A 124 8.81 -31.88 22.42
CA ILE A 124 7.61 -32.34 21.72
C ILE A 124 7.78 -32.15 20.21
N THR A 125 7.24 -33.08 19.43
CA THR A 125 7.04 -32.96 17.98
C THR A 125 5.55 -32.97 17.65
N ALA A 126 5.20 -32.44 16.48
CA ALA A 126 3.82 -32.42 15.97
C ALA A 126 3.73 -33.18 14.65
N SER A 127 2.57 -33.78 14.36
CA SER A 127 2.31 -34.53 13.13
C SER A 127 2.23 -33.66 11.86
N ALA A 128 1.96 -32.36 12.03
CA ALA A 128 1.91 -31.39 10.95
C ALA A 128 2.88 -30.25 11.23
N SER A 129 3.57 -29.77 10.19
CA SER A 129 4.41 -28.57 10.28
C SER A 129 3.54 -27.35 10.64
N PRO A 130 4.01 -26.48 11.55
CA PRO A 130 3.37 -25.19 11.81
C PRO A 130 3.21 -24.37 10.52
N GLY A 131 2.17 -23.53 10.47
CA GLY A 131 1.80 -22.74 9.30
C GLY A 131 0.37 -23.00 8.84
N ARG A 132 0.12 -22.78 7.54
CA ARG A 132 -1.21 -22.95 6.97
C ARG A 132 -1.58 -24.43 6.85
N VAL A 133 -2.75 -24.80 7.35
CA VAL A 133 -3.34 -26.13 7.24
C VAL A 133 -4.80 -26.02 6.78
N SER A 134 -5.36 -27.10 6.24
CA SER A 134 -6.79 -27.13 5.91
C SER A 134 -7.65 -27.05 7.18
N PRO A 135 -8.88 -26.49 7.11
CA PRO A 135 -9.84 -26.60 8.20
C PRO A 135 -10.03 -28.05 8.67
N ASP A 136 -10.35 -28.22 9.95
CA ASP A 136 -10.51 -29.51 10.64
C ASP A 136 -9.25 -30.40 10.70
N THR A 137 -8.06 -29.87 10.36
CA THR A 137 -6.81 -30.62 10.50
C THR A 137 -6.57 -30.99 11.97
N GLY A 138 -6.43 -32.29 12.27
CA GLY A 138 -6.09 -32.79 13.60
C GLY A 138 -4.57 -32.87 13.82
N VAL A 139 -4.02 -32.01 14.67
CA VAL A 139 -2.60 -31.99 15.02
C VAL A 139 -2.33 -32.94 16.18
N THR A 140 -1.53 -33.97 15.93
CA THR A 140 -1.10 -34.92 16.97
C THR A 140 0.22 -34.47 17.57
N LEU A 141 0.27 -34.32 18.90
CA LEU A 141 1.49 -34.05 19.65
C LEU A 141 2.14 -35.35 20.12
N THR A 142 3.45 -35.49 19.94
CA THR A 142 4.25 -36.63 20.40
C THR A 142 5.35 -36.14 21.32
N GLY A 143 5.46 -36.78 22.49
CA GLY A 143 6.45 -36.45 23.52
C GLY A 143 7.31 -37.65 23.89
N PRO A 144 8.30 -37.46 24.77
CA PRO A 144 9.15 -38.55 25.24
C PRO A 144 8.34 -39.64 25.96
N VAL A 145 8.78 -40.90 25.84
CA VAL A 145 8.13 -42.03 26.50
C VAL A 145 8.00 -41.81 28.01
N GLY A 146 6.77 -41.96 28.51
CA GLY A 146 6.42 -41.81 29.91
C GLY A 146 6.31 -40.36 30.41
N ALA A 147 6.28 -39.37 29.51
CA ALA A 147 5.98 -37.98 29.85
C ALA A 147 4.52 -37.64 29.50
N ALA A 148 3.86 -36.85 30.35
CA ALA A 148 2.60 -36.18 30.02
C ALA A 148 2.88 -34.94 29.17
N ILE A 149 1.97 -34.57 28.27
CA ILE A 149 2.08 -33.34 27.47
C ILE A 149 1.04 -32.35 27.97
N TYR A 150 1.50 -31.19 28.43
CA TYR A 150 0.63 -30.07 28.77
C TYR A 150 0.75 -28.98 27.71
N TYR A 151 -0.36 -28.34 27.38
CA TYR A 151 -0.40 -27.32 26.34
C TYR A 151 -1.41 -26.21 26.65
N THR A 152 -1.25 -25.09 25.96
CA THR A 152 -2.23 -23.99 25.87
C THR A 152 -2.51 -23.72 24.39
N LEU A 153 -3.62 -23.04 24.09
CA LEU A 153 -4.02 -22.69 22.71
C LEU A 153 -3.85 -21.18 22.40
N ASP A 154 -3.47 -20.40 23.40
CA ASP A 154 -3.20 -18.95 23.30
C ASP A 154 -1.70 -18.62 23.20
N GLY A 155 -0.83 -19.64 23.30
CA GLY A 155 0.61 -19.51 23.29
C GLY A 155 1.25 -19.20 24.66
N SER A 156 0.47 -19.16 25.75
CA SER A 156 1.01 -19.00 27.11
C SER A 156 1.76 -20.26 27.57
N ASP A 157 2.80 -20.12 28.40
CA ASP A 157 3.59 -21.28 28.82
C ASP A 157 2.79 -22.19 29.79
N PRO A 158 2.61 -23.49 29.50
CA PRO A 158 1.84 -24.39 30.36
C PRO A 158 2.55 -24.76 31.66
N ARG A 159 3.85 -24.45 31.81
CA ARG A 159 4.62 -24.77 33.02
C ARG A 159 4.34 -23.73 34.12
N PRO A 160 3.93 -24.14 35.33
CA PRO A 160 3.74 -23.22 36.44
C PRO A 160 5.07 -22.78 37.06
N ALA A 161 5.01 -21.68 37.81
CA ALA A 161 6.08 -21.27 38.72
C ALA A 161 6.52 -22.43 39.63
N GLY A 162 7.83 -22.59 39.84
CA GLY A 162 8.40 -23.66 40.67
C GLY A 162 8.49 -25.05 40.00
N GLY A 163 7.86 -25.28 38.83
CA GLY A 163 8.09 -26.48 38.02
C GLY A 163 7.33 -27.75 38.44
N SER A 164 6.34 -27.65 39.32
CA SER A 164 5.37 -28.73 39.59
C SER A 164 4.47 -29.02 38.38
N ALA A 165 3.67 -30.08 38.44
CA ALA A 165 2.59 -30.29 37.47
C ALA A 165 1.57 -29.14 37.55
N PRO A 166 0.99 -28.68 36.43
CA PRO A 166 0.02 -27.59 36.44
C PRO A 166 -1.34 -28.06 36.93
N SER A 167 -2.12 -27.16 37.52
CA SER A 167 -3.57 -27.32 37.62
C SER A 167 -4.20 -27.10 36.24
N LEU A 168 -5.23 -27.89 35.91
CA LEU A 168 -5.94 -27.72 34.64
C LEU A 168 -6.84 -26.47 34.67
N GLY A 169 -7.03 -25.87 33.50
CA GLY A 169 -7.74 -24.60 33.31
C GLY A 169 -7.49 -24.08 31.90
N THR A 170 -6.80 -22.96 31.76
CA THR A 170 -6.24 -22.53 30.47
C THR A 170 -5.17 -23.50 29.96
N VAL A 171 -4.49 -24.20 30.88
CA VAL A 171 -3.60 -25.32 30.58
C VAL A 171 -4.40 -26.62 30.45
N GLN A 172 -4.13 -27.36 29.40
CA GLN A 172 -4.80 -28.61 29.03
C GLN A 172 -3.81 -29.78 29.06
N LEU A 173 -4.30 -30.96 29.45
CA LEU A 173 -3.57 -32.22 29.31
C LEU A 173 -3.91 -32.84 27.96
N TYR A 174 -2.89 -33.13 27.16
CA TYR A 174 -3.08 -33.69 25.83
C TYR A 174 -3.48 -35.18 25.89
N SER A 175 -4.63 -35.49 25.29
CA SER A 175 -5.20 -36.85 25.22
C SER A 175 -5.66 -37.26 23.81
N SER A 176 -5.86 -36.30 22.91
CA SER A 176 -6.36 -36.48 21.56
C SER A 176 -5.82 -35.39 20.63
N PRO A 177 -5.80 -35.61 19.30
CA PRO A 177 -5.39 -34.59 18.34
C PRO A 177 -6.14 -33.26 18.55
N ILE A 178 -5.43 -32.15 18.33
CA ILE A 178 -5.97 -30.79 18.44
C ILE A 178 -6.49 -30.38 17.07
N THR A 179 -7.80 -30.14 16.96
CA THR A 179 -8.43 -29.71 15.70
C THR A 179 -8.16 -28.23 15.44
N ILE A 180 -7.69 -27.90 14.24
CA ILE A 180 -7.40 -26.52 13.81
C ILE A 180 -8.53 -26.03 12.90
N ASN A 181 -9.27 -25.02 13.37
CA ASN A 181 -10.36 -24.37 12.62
C ASN A 181 -10.11 -22.90 12.34
N ASP A 182 -9.19 -22.29 13.08
CA ASP A 182 -8.75 -20.92 12.92
C ASP A 182 -7.30 -20.80 13.42
N VAL A 183 -6.77 -19.58 13.51
CA VAL A 183 -5.46 -19.29 14.11
C VAL A 183 -5.38 -19.90 15.51
N THR A 184 -4.49 -20.88 15.67
CA THR A 184 -4.32 -21.65 16.91
C THR A 184 -2.85 -21.63 17.31
N ARG A 185 -2.55 -21.14 18.51
CA ARG A 185 -1.19 -21.05 19.04
C ARG A 185 -0.95 -22.10 20.12
N ILE A 186 -0.42 -23.23 19.70
CA ILE A 186 -0.14 -24.33 20.60
C ILE A 186 1.25 -24.11 21.23
N ARG A 187 1.27 -23.76 22.52
CA ARG A 187 2.50 -23.85 23.32
C ARG A 187 2.43 -25.06 24.21
N ALA A 188 3.31 -26.04 23.98
CA ALA A 188 3.27 -27.33 24.66
C ALA A 188 4.62 -27.69 25.30
N ARG A 189 4.57 -28.41 26.44
CA ARG A 189 5.76 -28.96 27.10
C ARG A 189 5.51 -30.38 27.60
N ALA A 190 6.55 -31.21 27.53
CA ALA A 190 6.56 -32.54 28.14
C ALA A 190 6.90 -32.42 29.63
N TYR A 191 6.12 -33.11 30.47
CA TYR A 191 6.32 -33.22 31.90
C TYR A 191 6.51 -34.68 32.31
N LYS A 192 7.61 -34.98 32.98
CA LYS A 192 7.94 -36.33 33.44
C LYS A 192 8.24 -36.31 34.94
N ALA A 193 7.23 -36.61 35.76
CA ALA A 193 7.30 -36.53 37.22
C ALA A 193 8.46 -37.33 37.83
N ASN A 194 8.74 -38.51 37.28
CA ASN A 194 9.82 -39.40 37.72
C ASN A 194 11.14 -39.18 36.97
N HIS A 195 11.30 -38.07 36.23
CA HIS A 195 12.56 -37.80 35.52
C HIS A 195 13.73 -37.74 36.50
N THR A 196 14.83 -38.37 36.13
CA THR A 196 16.08 -38.29 36.88
C THR A 196 17.17 -37.89 35.91
N ALA A 197 18.00 -36.93 36.31
CA ALA A 197 19.29 -36.70 35.68
C ALA A 197 20.35 -37.51 36.43
N LEU A 198 21.54 -37.64 35.86
CA LEU A 198 22.67 -38.13 36.62
C LEU A 198 22.91 -37.15 37.78
N THR A 199 22.68 -37.53 39.04
CA THR A 199 22.65 -36.63 40.24
C THR A 199 23.55 -36.98 41.45
N GLY A 200 24.52 -37.90 41.35
CA GLY A 200 25.53 -38.15 42.41
C GLY A 200 26.46 -36.96 42.73
N ALA A 201 27.41 -37.15 43.67
CA ALA A 201 28.38 -36.12 44.07
C ALA A 201 29.11 -35.53 42.85
N ASN A 202 29.11 -34.19 42.71
CA ASN A 202 29.65 -33.44 41.57
C ASN A 202 28.85 -33.53 40.25
N ARG A 203 27.52 -33.46 40.33
CA ARG A 203 26.61 -33.43 39.16
C ARG A 203 25.69 -32.20 39.22
N PRO A 204 24.85 -31.90 38.19
CA PRO A 204 23.96 -30.74 38.27
C PRO A 204 23.12 -30.81 39.54
N PRO A 205 23.09 -29.74 40.36
CA PRO A 205 22.41 -29.75 41.65
C PRO A 205 20.87 -29.82 41.52
N LEU A 206 20.34 -29.61 40.30
CA LEU A 206 18.91 -29.56 40.01
C LEU A 206 18.49 -30.58 38.94
N VAL A 207 17.28 -31.10 39.11
CA VAL A 207 16.57 -31.91 38.11
C VAL A 207 15.34 -31.14 37.67
N SER A 208 15.22 -30.82 36.38
CA SER A 208 13.96 -30.35 35.82
C SER A 208 13.09 -31.51 35.41
N LYS A 209 11.79 -31.45 35.74
CA LYS A 209 10.78 -32.40 35.29
C LYS A 209 10.14 -32.00 33.96
N TRP A 210 10.54 -30.86 33.41
CA TRP A 210 9.97 -30.26 32.21
C TRP A 210 10.97 -30.26 31.06
N GLY A 211 10.48 -30.61 29.87
CA GLY A 211 11.19 -30.38 28.62
C GLY A 211 11.05 -28.95 28.14
N GLY A 212 11.80 -28.62 27.08
CA GLY A 212 11.69 -27.36 26.37
C GLY A 212 10.33 -27.20 25.67
N PRO A 213 9.95 -25.95 25.34
CA PRO A 213 8.67 -25.69 24.69
C PRO A 213 8.70 -26.12 23.22
N ALA A 214 7.55 -26.60 22.77
CA ALA A 214 7.14 -26.57 21.38
C ALA A 214 6.21 -25.36 21.20
N ASP A 215 6.62 -24.43 20.35
CA ASP A 215 5.85 -23.24 19.96
C ASP A 215 5.38 -23.44 18.53
N LEU A 216 4.09 -23.75 18.38
CA LEU A 216 3.49 -24.13 17.10
C LEU A 216 2.32 -23.19 16.83
N THR A 217 2.37 -22.49 15.70
CA THR A 217 1.24 -21.67 15.24
C THR A 217 0.67 -22.29 13.97
N TYR A 218 -0.62 -22.57 13.99
CA TYR A 218 -1.37 -23.05 12.83
C TYR A 218 -2.42 -22.02 12.44
N THR A 219 -2.73 -21.93 11.16
CA THR A 219 -3.82 -21.10 10.64
C THR A 219 -4.53 -21.81 9.51
N THR A 220 -5.82 -21.58 9.35
CA THR A 220 -6.60 -21.99 8.17
C THR A 220 -6.64 -20.90 7.10
N ARG A 221 -6.26 -19.67 7.48
CA ARG A 221 -6.27 -18.48 6.63
C ARG A 221 -5.12 -18.51 5.64
N ALA A 222 -5.29 -17.89 4.48
CA ALA A 222 -4.24 -17.80 3.48
C ALA A 222 -3.15 -16.81 3.92
N PHE A 223 -1.89 -17.12 3.63
CA PHE A 223 -0.85 -16.10 3.69
C PHE A 223 -0.95 -15.19 2.46
N PRO A 224 -0.57 -13.91 2.57
CA PRO A 224 -0.51 -13.02 1.43
C PRO A 224 0.53 -13.50 0.41
N GLU A 225 0.16 -13.42 -0.87
CA GLU A 225 0.98 -13.76 -2.04
C GLU A 225 0.85 -12.62 -3.07
N PRO A 226 1.70 -12.54 -4.10
CA PRO A 226 1.56 -11.56 -5.17
C PRO A 226 0.14 -11.50 -5.74
N GLY A 227 -0.44 -10.29 -5.76
CA GLY A 227 -1.81 -10.05 -6.21
C GLY A 227 -2.90 -10.18 -5.14
N HIS A 228 -2.56 -10.55 -3.90
CA HIS A 228 -3.51 -10.51 -2.77
C HIS A 228 -3.54 -9.15 -2.06
N LEU A 229 -2.39 -8.47 -1.98
CA LEU A 229 -2.25 -7.17 -1.33
C LEU A 229 -1.73 -6.12 -2.31
N THR A 230 -2.21 -4.89 -2.16
CA THR A 230 -1.66 -3.69 -2.82
C THR A 230 -1.36 -2.64 -1.76
N ILE A 231 -0.26 -1.89 -1.92
CA ILE A 231 0.03 -0.68 -1.11
C ILE A 231 -0.81 0.46 -1.67
N THR A 232 -1.85 0.93 -1.01
CA THR A 232 -2.83 1.89 -1.58
C THR A 232 -2.50 3.35 -1.32
N GLU A 233 -1.77 3.65 -0.25
CA GLU A 233 -1.47 5.02 0.15
C GLU A 233 -0.13 5.09 0.89
N ILE A 234 0.63 6.15 0.64
CA ILE A 234 1.94 6.42 1.26
C ILE A 234 1.98 7.89 1.67
N ASN A 235 2.33 8.15 2.93
CA ASN A 235 2.52 9.50 3.46
C ASN A 235 3.98 9.73 3.88
N PRO A 236 4.89 10.04 2.93
CA PRO A 236 6.30 10.23 3.26
C PRO A 236 6.59 11.62 3.83
N GLN A 237 5.70 12.60 3.65
CA GLN A 237 5.89 13.97 4.15
C GLN A 237 4.61 14.51 4.80
N PRO A 238 4.30 14.09 6.04
CA PRO A 238 3.08 14.53 6.72
C PRO A 238 3.15 15.99 7.17
N ALA A 239 1.98 16.60 7.34
CA ALA A 239 1.84 17.92 7.96
C ALA A 239 2.38 17.93 9.40
N ALA A 240 2.93 19.07 9.84
CA ALA A 240 3.37 19.25 11.22
C ALA A 240 2.21 19.03 12.24
N PRO A 241 2.51 18.63 13.49
CA PRO A 241 1.51 18.54 14.55
C PRO A 241 0.76 19.86 14.76
N THR A 242 -0.55 19.78 14.96
CA THR A 242 -1.37 20.92 15.38
C THR A 242 -1.18 21.22 16.86
N THR A 243 -1.59 22.42 17.31
CA THR A 243 -1.56 22.77 18.74
C THR A 243 -2.40 21.83 19.60
N ALA A 244 -3.51 21.31 19.08
CA ALA A 244 -4.35 20.36 19.79
C ALA A 244 -3.66 18.99 19.95
N GLU A 245 -2.95 18.52 18.91
CA GLU A 245 -2.17 17.28 18.95
C GLU A 245 -0.99 17.40 19.93
N LEU A 246 -0.26 18.52 19.91
CA LEU A 246 0.85 18.79 20.83
C LEU A 246 0.40 18.92 22.29
N ALA A 247 -0.84 19.34 22.54
CA ALA A 247 -1.41 19.36 23.87
C ALA A 247 -1.64 17.95 24.43
N LEU A 248 -1.89 16.96 23.57
CA LEU A 248 -2.03 15.54 23.95
C LEU A 248 -0.67 14.85 24.09
N ASN A 249 0.27 15.15 23.18
CA ASN A 249 1.63 14.63 23.25
C ASN A 249 2.63 15.69 22.71
N PRO A 250 3.39 16.37 23.59
CA PRO A 250 4.36 17.40 23.18
C PRO A 250 5.56 16.89 22.39
N ALA A 251 5.77 15.56 22.32
CA ALA A 251 6.88 14.96 21.60
C ALA A 251 6.58 14.68 20.11
N LEU A 252 5.35 14.95 19.65
CA LEU A 252 4.96 14.71 18.26
C LEU A 252 5.76 15.61 17.31
N ALA A 253 6.13 15.04 16.16
CA ALA A 253 6.75 15.73 15.03
C ALA A 253 6.03 15.35 13.73
N ALA A 254 6.38 15.98 12.60
CA ALA A 254 5.79 15.65 11.30
C ALA A 254 5.96 14.15 10.97
N GLY A 255 7.16 13.61 11.17
CA GLY A 255 7.47 12.19 10.94
C GLY A 255 6.65 11.21 11.79
N SER A 256 6.07 11.66 12.93
CA SER A 256 5.19 10.81 13.75
C SER A 256 3.93 10.36 13.00
N PHE A 257 3.56 11.06 11.93
CA PHE A 257 2.35 10.78 11.14
C PHE A 257 2.65 10.14 9.78
N GLU A 258 3.88 9.67 9.56
CA GLU A 258 4.20 8.87 8.37
C GLU A 258 3.46 7.54 8.43
N PHE A 259 2.91 7.12 7.28
CA PHE A 259 2.17 5.86 7.18
C PHE A 259 2.31 5.23 5.79
N VAL A 260 2.14 3.90 5.77
CA VAL A 260 1.96 3.09 4.56
C VAL A 260 0.66 2.30 4.74
N GLU A 261 -0.21 2.33 3.75
CA GLU A 261 -1.47 1.60 3.77
C GLU A 261 -1.43 0.40 2.83
N LEU A 262 -1.99 -0.72 3.28
CA LEU A 262 -2.22 -1.92 2.47
C LEU A 262 -3.71 -2.20 2.37
N ARG A 263 -4.15 -2.71 1.22
CA ARG A 263 -5.50 -3.25 1.00
C ARG A 263 -5.44 -4.71 0.59
N ASN A 264 -6.33 -5.52 1.15
CA ASN A 264 -6.61 -6.86 0.62
C ASN A 264 -7.52 -6.76 -0.60
N ILE A 265 -6.96 -7.04 -1.78
CA ILE A 265 -7.65 -6.98 -3.07
C ILE A 265 -8.15 -8.36 -3.53
N GLY A 266 -7.79 -9.42 -2.80
CA GLY A 266 -8.23 -10.78 -3.02
C GLY A 266 -9.61 -11.09 -2.44
N THR A 267 -10.01 -12.35 -2.52
CA THR A 267 -11.33 -12.84 -2.08
C THR A 267 -11.30 -13.63 -0.76
N GLU A 268 -10.12 -13.89 -0.21
CA GLU A 268 -9.93 -14.62 1.03
C GLU A 268 -9.44 -13.70 2.15
N SER A 269 -9.70 -14.08 3.42
CA SER A 269 -9.12 -13.38 4.57
C SER A 269 -7.66 -13.80 4.77
N LEU A 270 -6.77 -12.82 4.92
CA LEU A 270 -5.32 -13.02 4.93
C LEU A 270 -4.73 -12.98 6.34
N GLU A 271 -3.86 -13.93 6.64
CA GLU A 271 -3.00 -13.93 7.82
C GLU A 271 -1.74 -13.11 7.55
N LEU A 272 -1.61 -11.95 8.19
CA LEU A 272 -0.48 -11.06 7.98
C LEU A 272 0.69 -11.36 8.93
N ALA A 273 0.48 -12.12 10.00
CA ALA A 273 1.50 -12.41 10.99
C ALA A 273 2.79 -12.97 10.37
N GLY A 274 3.92 -12.35 10.69
CA GLY A 274 5.24 -12.73 10.18
C GLY A 274 5.60 -12.16 8.80
N SER A 275 4.65 -11.58 8.06
CA SER A 275 4.98 -10.73 6.91
C SER A 275 5.77 -9.52 7.38
N SER A 276 6.72 -9.05 6.58
CA SER A 276 7.61 -7.95 6.96
C SER A 276 7.98 -7.05 5.80
N PHE A 277 8.14 -5.76 6.07
CA PHE A 277 8.79 -4.86 5.13
C PHE A 277 10.30 -5.13 5.14
N THR A 278 10.82 -5.53 3.99
CA THR A 278 12.24 -5.90 3.78
C THR A 278 13.03 -4.83 3.03
N ALA A 279 12.34 -3.80 2.53
CA ALA A 279 12.94 -2.60 1.95
C ALA A 279 12.13 -1.35 2.34
N GLY A 280 12.85 -0.24 2.54
CA GLY A 280 12.37 1.06 2.97
C GLY A 280 12.23 1.18 4.48
N ILE A 281 11.08 0.78 5.02
CA ILE A 281 10.85 0.71 6.47
C ILE A 281 11.18 -0.68 7.04
N SER A 282 11.47 -0.75 8.35
CA SER A 282 11.63 -2.03 9.06
C SER A 282 10.45 -2.28 10.01
N TYR A 283 9.58 -3.22 9.60
CA TYR A 283 8.40 -3.62 10.36
C TYR A 283 8.03 -5.07 10.05
N THR A 284 7.69 -5.82 11.10
CA THR A 284 7.16 -7.19 10.99
C THR A 284 5.81 -7.25 11.68
N PHE A 285 4.79 -7.75 10.98
CA PHE A 285 3.47 -7.94 11.53
C PHE A 285 3.53 -8.89 12.74
N PRO A 286 3.12 -8.42 13.94
CA PRO A 286 3.10 -9.25 15.14
C PRO A 286 2.25 -10.51 14.97
N SER A 287 2.52 -11.53 15.76
CA SER A 287 1.75 -12.78 15.70
C SER A 287 0.26 -12.57 16.00
N ASN A 288 -0.10 -11.52 16.75
CA ASN A 288 -1.47 -11.15 17.12
C ASN A 288 -2.12 -10.15 16.18
N THR A 289 -1.55 -9.93 15.00
CA THR A 289 -2.19 -9.14 13.95
C THR A 289 -3.53 -9.79 13.59
N PRO A 290 -4.65 -9.04 13.61
CA PRO A 290 -5.92 -9.54 13.10
C PRO A 290 -5.81 -9.92 11.62
N ALA A 291 -6.59 -10.90 11.17
CA ALA A 291 -6.63 -11.17 9.73
C ALA A 291 -7.28 -10.01 8.98
N LEU A 292 -6.79 -9.81 7.76
CA LEU A 292 -7.29 -8.78 6.87
C LEU A 292 -8.36 -9.39 5.97
N ALA A 293 -9.62 -9.05 6.19
CA ALA A 293 -10.73 -9.52 5.34
C ALA A 293 -10.60 -8.98 3.90
N PRO A 294 -11.29 -9.59 2.92
CA PRO A 294 -11.41 -9.01 1.57
C PRO A 294 -11.86 -7.56 1.64
N ASP A 295 -11.27 -6.70 0.82
CA ASP A 295 -11.52 -5.25 0.75
C ASP A 295 -11.19 -4.43 2.00
N GLN A 296 -10.59 -5.06 3.01
CA GLN A 296 -10.17 -4.37 4.22
C GLN A 296 -8.79 -3.74 4.05
N TYR A 297 -8.61 -2.56 4.66
CA TYR A 297 -7.35 -1.83 4.75
C TYR A 297 -6.62 -2.15 6.04
N VAL A 298 -5.30 -1.99 6.05
CA VAL A 298 -4.49 -1.87 7.27
C VAL A 298 -3.51 -0.73 7.09
N VAL A 299 -3.46 0.16 8.07
CA VAL A 299 -2.53 1.29 8.09
C VAL A 299 -1.36 0.92 8.99
N ILE A 300 -0.15 0.98 8.47
CA ILE A 300 1.07 0.82 9.25
C ILE A 300 1.62 2.24 9.45
N GLY A 301 1.93 2.62 10.69
CA GLY A 301 2.44 3.95 11.03
C GLY A 301 3.81 3.94 11.67
N ALA A 302 4.54 5.04 11.50
CA ALA A 302 5.76 5.34 12.25
C ALA A 302 5.48 5.41 13.75
N ASP A 303 4.40 6.09 14.13
CA ASP A 303 3.85 6.09 15.49
C ASP A 303 2.34 5.82 15.44
N PRO A 304 1.88 4.58 15.73
CA PRO A 304 0.47 4.23 15.66
C PRO A 304 -0.38 5.01 16.68
N ALA A 305 0.20 5.48 17.80
CA ALA A 305 -0.51 6.30 18.77
C ALA A 305 -0.69 7.74 18.25
N ALA A 306 0.30 8.29 17.55
CA ALA A 306 0.17 9.58 16.87
C ALA A 306 -0.89 9.54 15.76
N LEU A 307 -0.88 8.48 14.93
CA LEU A 307 -1.90 8.31 13.90
C LEU A 307 -3.30 8.18 14.49
N ALA A 308 -3.47 7.49 15.62
CA ALA A 308 -4.76 7.40 16.29
C ALA A 308 -5.28 8.76 16.81
N ILE A 309 -4.38 9.71 17.12
CA ILE A 309 -4.77 11.08 17.48
C ILE A 309 -5.27 11.84 16.23
N ARG A 310 -4.53 11.78 15.12
CA ARG A 310 -4.85 12.53 13.88
C ARG A 310 -6.00 11.93 13.08
N TYR A 311 -6.06 10.60 13.04
CA TYR A 311 -7.02 9.79 12.28
C TYR A 311 -7.76 8.84 13.22
N PRO A 312 -8.63 9.34 14.11
CA PRO A 312 -9.27 8.53 15.16
C PRO A 312 -10.19 7.43 14.61
N THR A 313 -10.55 7.48 13.33
CA THR A 313 -11.40 6.49 12.67
C THR A 313 -10.62 5.49 11.81
N ALA A 314 -9.32 5.72 11.56
CA ALA A 314 -8.50 4.78 10.81
C ALA A 314 -8.35 3.49 11.62
N THR A 315 -8.82 2.36 11.07
CA THR A 315 -8.73 1.06 11.73
C THR A 315 -8.72 -0.09 10.73
N PRO A 316 -7.90 -1.14 10.94
CA PRO A 316 -6.84 -1.26 11.94
C PRO A 316 -5.61 -0.39 11.63
N VAL A 317 -5.00 0.16 12.68
CA VAL A 317 -3.68 0.82 12.65
C VAL A 317 -2.69 -0.04 13.42
N THR A 318 -1.48 -0.22 12.87
CA THR A 318 -0.40 -1.00 13.48
C THR A 318 0.96 -0.28 13.31
N GLY A 319 2.00 -0.82 13.94
CA GLY A 319 3.31 -0.19 14.09
C GLY A 319 3.84 -0.36 15.52
N PRO A 320 4.80 0.45 15.97
CA PRO A 320 5.61 1.36 15.17
C PRO A 320 6.57 0.58 14.26
N TRP A 321 6.90 1.13 13.10
CA TRP A 321 8.08 0.70 12.37
C TRP A 321 9.34 1.40 12.88
N SER A 322 10.50 0.98 12.39
CA SER A 322 11.76 1.73 12.55
C SER A 322 12.33 2.14 11.19
N GLY A 323 13.10 3.24 11.18
CA GLY A 323 13.43 3.97 9.96
C GLY A 323 12.41 5.08 9.66
N ASP A 324 12.67 5.84 8.60
CA ASP A 324 11.83 6.96 8.13
C ASP A 324 11.55 6.76 6.65
N LEU A 325 10.40 7.26 6.17
CA LEU A 325 10.14 7.29 4.74
C LEU A 325 11.01 8.35 4.04
N ALA A 326 11.59 7.99 2.89
CA ALA A 326 12.40 8.93 2.12
C ALA A 326 11.50 9.94 1.38
N ASN A 327 11.64 11.23 1.72
CA ASN A 327 10.90 12.33 1.10
C ASN A 327 11.09 12.43 -0.43
N ASP A 328 12.22 12.00 -0.98
CA ASP A 328 12.49 12.10 -2.42
C ASP A 328 12.15 10.81 -3.19
N GLY A 329 11.76 9.73 -2.49
CA GLY A 329 11.47 8.42 -3.06
C GLY A 329 12.33 7.29 -2.50
N GLU A 330 11.75 6.10 -2.44
CA GLU A 330 12.44 4.84 -2.11
C GLU A 330 11.63 3.61 -2.56
N THR A 331 12.22 2.44 -2.37
CA THR A 331 11.54 1.15 -2.60
C THR A 331 10.96 0.59 -1.30
N LEU A 332 9.65 0.43 -1.27
CA LEU A 332 8.93 -0.33 -0.24
C LEU A 332 8.70 -1.75 -0.74
N THR A 333 9.13 -2.75 0.02
CA THR A 333 8.88 -4.16 -0.31
C THR A 333 8.31 -4.89 0.89
N LEU A 334 7.10 -5.44 0.74
CA LEU A 334 6.50 -6.35 1.71
C LEU A 334 6.80 -7.79 1.27
N SER A 335 7.38 -8.57 2.17
CA SER A 335 7.64 -9.99 2.00
C SER A 335 6.81 -10.83 2.97
N GLY A 336 6.40 -12.02 2.55
CA GLY A 336 5.69 -12.97 3.39
C GLY A 336 6.61 -13.63 4.42
N PRO A 337 6.06 -14.45 5.34
CA PRO A 337 6.84 -15.09 6.41
C PRO A 337 7.98 -16.00 5.92
N GLY A 338 7.85 -16.53 4.69
CA GLY A 338 8.88 -17.34 4.02
C GLY A 338 9.91 -16.55 3.21
N GLY A 339 9.81 -15.21 3.18
CA GLY A 339 10.70 -14.32 2.42
C GLY A 339 10.30 -14.08 0.95
N SER A 340 9.19 -14.63 0.48
CA SER A 340 8.63 -14.32 -0.85
C SER A 340 8.17 -12.87 -0.90
N THR A 341 8.48 -12.14 -1.97
CA THR A 341 7.93 -10.78 -2.19
C THR A 341 6.44 -10.88 -2.48
N ILE A 342 5.63 -10.10 -1.75
CA ILE A 342 4.18 -9.98 -1.93
C ILE A 342 3.88 -8.78 -2.82
N VAL A 343 4.37 -7.60 -2.43
CA VAL A 343 4.19 -6.36 -3.16
C VAL A 343 5.45 -5.52 -3.01
N SER A 344 5.85 -4.86 -4.09
CA SER A 344 7.00 -3.97 -4.12
C SER A 344 6.69 -2.76 -5.00
N ILE A 345 7.06 -1.58 -4.51
CA ILE A 345 6.89 -0.31 -5.22
C ILE A 345 8.10 0.58 -4.97
N THR A 346 8.57 1.24 -6.02
CA THR A 346 9.55 2.33 -5.90
C THR A 346 8.83 3.64 -6.17
N TYR A 347 8.45 4.37 -5.12
CA TYR A 347 7.85 5.69 -5.30
C TYR A 347 8.93 6.75 -5.47
N ALA A 348 8.60 7.85 -6.14
CA ALA A 348 9.51 8.96 -6.36
C ALA A 348 8.79 10.29 -6.21
N LYS A 349 9.53 11.34 -5.86
CA LYS A 349 9.02 12.72 -5.79
C LYS A 349 8.28 13.18 -7.05
N ALA A 350 8.68 12.64 -8.21
CA ALA A 350 8.12 12.97 -9.52
C ALA A 350 6.64 12.54 -9.67
N TRP A 351 6.20 11.46 -8.99
CA TRP A 351 4.85 10.86 -9.18
C TRP A 351 3.68 11.75 -8.69
N SER A 352 3.99 12.98 -8.28
CA SER A 352 3.16 14.14 -7.94
C SER A 352 2.30 14.06 -6.65
N SER A 353 2.80 14.74 -5.60
CA SER A 353 2.08 15.42 -4.49
C SER A 353 3.03 16.03 -3.45
N LEU A 354 4.31 15.66 -3.42
CA LEU A 354 5.34 16.32 -2.59
C LEU A 354 5.62 17.78 -2.99
N ALA A 355 5.31 18.16 -4.23
CA ALA A 355 5.50 19.53 -4.75
C ALA A 355 4.36 20.51 -4.34
N ALA A 356 3.23 20.01 -3.83
CA ALA A 356 2.06 20.79 -3.42
C ALA A 356 2.07 21.14 -1.91
N GLY A 357 3.24 21.37 -1.33
CA GLY A 357 3.37 21.94 0.03
C GLY A 357 3.26 20.96 1.21
N GLY A 358 3.42 19.64 1.01
CA GLY A 358 3.63 18.67 2.10
C GLY A 358 2.40 18.32 2.96
N ASN A 359 1.18 18.53 2.45
CA ASN A 359 -0.06 18.24 3.18
C ASN A 359 -0.91 17.13 2.55
N HIS A 360 -0.50 16.53 1.42
CA HIS A 360 -1.20 15.43 0.78
C HIS A 360 -0.34 14.17 0.72
N THR A 361 -0.99 13.04 0.55
CA THR A 361 -0.39 11.71 0.44
C THR A 361 -0.34 11.25 -1.01
N LEU A 362 0.54 10.27 -1.28
CA LEU A 362 0.54 9.52 -2.52
C LEU A 362 -0.51 8.44 -2.41
N THR A 363 -1.48 8.40 -3.33
CA THR A 363 -2.53 7.37 -3.36
C THR A 363 -2.59 6.69 -4.72
N ALA A 364 -2.94 5.42 -4.71
CA ALA A 364 -3.21 4.62 -5.89
C ALA A 364 -4.28 5.26 -6.78
N TYR A 365 -4.08 5.21 -8.10
CA TYR A 365 -5.15 5.55 -9.05
C TYR A 365 -6.20 4.42 -9.12
N ASP A 366 -5.74 3.19 -9.15
CA ASP A 366 -6.53 1.97 -8.99
C ASP A 366 -5.95 1.12 -7.86
N GLU A 367 -6.63 1.12 -6.73
CA GLU A 367 -6.26 0.37 -5.53
C GLU A 367 -6.36 -1.16 -5.70
N ARG A 368 -6.92 -1.65 -6.80
CA ARG A 368 -7.03 -3.08 -7.13
C ARG A 368 -6.08 -3.53 -8.24
N ALA A 369 -5.33 -2.62 -8.87
CA ALA A 369 -4.44 -2.98 -9.95
C ALA A 369 -3.32 -3.93 -9.48
N THR A 370 -3.14 -5.03 -10.21
CA THR A 370 -2.09 -6.05 -9.94
C THR A 370 -0.91 -5.96 -10.90
N THR A 371 -1.07 -5.26 -12.03
CA THR A 371 -0.05 -5.07 -13.06
C THR A 371 0.12 -3.59 -13.40
N GLY A 372 1.34 -3.14 -13.66
CA GLY A 372 1.62 -1.73 -13.96
C GLY A 372 1.47 -0.79 -12.76
N TYR A 373 1.01 -1.29 -11.62
CA TYR A 373 0.70 -0.54 -10.42
C TYR A 373 1.84 0.36 -9.91
N ALA A 374 3.07 -0.14 -9.96
CA ALA A 374 4.27 0.58 -9.53
C ALA A 374 4.84 1.52 -10.63
N THR A 375 3.97 2.22 -11.35
CA THR A 375 4.37 3.24 -12.33
C THR A 375 3.74 4.58 -12.00
N GLU A 376 4.47 5.66 -12.32
CA GLU A 376 4.09 7.04 -12.05
C GLU A 376 2.64 7.39 -12.40
N GLY A 377 2.18 7.01 -13.59
CA GLY A 377 0.83 7.33 -14.06
C GLY A 377 -0.31 6.64 -13.31
N ASN A 378 0.02 5.65 -12.46
CA ASN A 378 -0.95 4.90 -11.66
C ASN A 378 -1.00 5.36 -10.20
N TRP A 379 -0.37 6.50 -9.89
CA TRP A 379 -0.39 7.17 -8.60
C TRP A 379 -0.82 8.62 -8.76
N ARG A 380 -1.43 9.16 -7.71
CA ARG A 380 -1.97 10.53 -7.70
C ARG A 380 -1.87 11.14 -6.31
N THR A 381 -2.15 12.44 -6.24
CA THR A 381 -2.40 13.14 -4.99
C THR A 381 -3.73 12.66 -4.37
N SER A 382 -3.77 12.48 -3.06
CA SER A 382 -5.02 12.18 -2.34
C SER A 382 -6.04 13.30 -2.45
N SER A 383 -7.31 12.90 -2.34
CA SER A 383 -8.47 13.78 -2.54
C SER A 383 -8.60 14.88 -1.48
N ALA A 384 -8.04 14.66 -0.28
CA ALA A 384 -8.05 15.60 0.83
C ALA A 384 -6.66 15.74 1.45
N PRO A 385 -6.34 16.90 2.04
CA PRO A 385 -5.13 17.04 2.86
C PRO A 385 -5.11 15.99 3.98
N GLY A 386 -3.97 15.35 4.18
CA GLY A 386 -3.78 14.27 5.15
C GLY A 386 -4.21 12.89 4.63
N GLY A 387 -4.75 12.78 3.42
CA GLY A 387 -5.10 11.48 2.86
C GLY A 387 -6.40 10.89 3.40
N SER A 388 -6.59 9.59 3.19
CA SER A 388 -7.77 8.85 3.68
C SER A 388 -7.40 7.53 4.38
N PRO A 389 -6.43 7.51 5.32
CA PRO A 389 -5.96 6.26 5.92
C PRO A 389 -7.10 5.46 6.55
N GLY A 390 -7.15 4.18 6.22
CA GLY A 390 -8.17 3.21 6.61
C GLY A 390 -9.39 3.17 5.69
N TYR A 391 -9.42 3.96 4.62
CA TYR A 391 -10.57 4.10 3.73
C TYR A 391 -10.16 4.26 2.27
N TYR A 392 -11.08 3.89 1.37
CA TYR A 392 -10.95 4.22 -0.05
C TYR A 392 -10.76 5.74 -0.23
N ASP A 393 -9.68 6.17 -0.86
CA ASP A 393 -9.54 7.59 -1.22
C ASP A 393 -10.43 7.81 -2.45
N PRO A 394 -11.56 8.53 -2.32
CA PRO A 394 -12.38 8.80 -3.47
C PRO A 394 -11.55 9.62 -4.44
N ARG A 395 -11.26 9.09 -5.64
CA ARG A 395 -10.73 9.90 -6.75
C ARG A 395 -11.51 11.20 -6.71
N SER A 396 -10.80 12.32 -6.51
CA SER A 396 -11.39 13.61 -6.16
C SER A 396 -12.77 13.69 -6.76
N LYS A 397 -13.81 13.49 -5.94
CA LYS A 397 -15.15 13.79 -6.42
C LYS A 397 -14.98 15.22 -6.90
N ARG A 398 -15.29 15.48 -8.17
CA ARG A 398 -15.83 16.80 -8.48
C ARG A 398 -16.85 17.01 -7.39
N THR A 399 -16.57 17.90 -6.44
CA THR A 399 -17.59 18.41 -5.53
C THR A 399 -18.74 18.67 -6.47
N PRO A 400 -19.91 18.01 -6.30
CA PRO A 400 -21.03 18.30 -7.18
C PRO A 400 -21.09 19.81 -7.20
N PRO A 401 -20.93 20.42 -8.37
CA PRO A 401 -20.94 21.85 -8.43
C PRO A 401 -22.21 22.30 -7.70
N VAL A 402 -22.17 23.47 -7.07
CA VAL A 402 -23.42 24.20 -6.81
C VAL A 402 -24.29 23.98 -8.04
N ALA A 403 -25.42 23.27 -7.87
CA ALA A 403 -26.05 22.51 -8.96
C ALA A 403 -26.02 23.29 -10.28
N GLY A 404 -25.21 22.80 -11.23
CA GLY A 404 -25.03 23.45 -12.53
C GLY A 404 -23.73 24.20 -12.80
N LEU A 405 -22.74 24.30 -11.90
CA LEU A 405 -21.41 24.92 -12.19
C LEU A 405 -20.48 23.99 -13.01
N LEU A 406 -20.14 24.37 -14.24
CA LEU A 406 -19.32 23.59 -15.18
C LEU A 406 -17.83 23.91 -15.06
N HIS A 407 -17.50 25.20 -15.10
CA HIS A 407 -16.12 25.68 -15.07
C HIS A 407 -15.96 26.80 -14.05
N TYR A 408 -14.78 26.87 -13.42
CA TYR A 408 -14.43 27.91 -12.46
C TYR A 408 -12.93 28.19 -12.46
N TRP A 409 -12.58 29.47 -12.46
CA TRP A 409 -11.22 30.00 -12.27
C TRP A 409 -11.25 31.05 -11.17
N ASN A 410 -10.57 30.77 -10.06
CA ASN A 410 -10.43 31.71 -8.95
C ASN A 410 -9.21 32.65 -9.07
N PHE A 411 -8.30 32.40 -10.02
CA PHE A 411 -7.06 33.17 -10.25
C PHE A 411 -6.16 33.41 -9.01
N ASN A 412 -6.31 32.58 -7.97
CA ASN A 412 -5.59 32.70 -6.69
C ASN A 412 -4.19 32.08 -6.70
N SER A 413 -3.78 31.44 -7.80
CA SER A 413 -2.47 30.79 -7.94
C SER A 413 -1.41 31.72 -8.56
N ALA A 414 -0.15 31.25 -8.55
CA ALA A 414 0.96 31.96 -9.15
C ALA A 414 0.76 32.15 -10.67
N GLU A 415 1.38 33.19 -11.24
CA GLU A 415 1.21 33.58 -12.66
C GLU A 415 1.40 32.43 -13.66
N ALA A 416 2.34 31.52 -13.42
CA ALA A 416 2.60 30.36 -14.28
C ALA A 416 1.43 29.36 -14.35
N THR A 417 0.53 29.36 -13.38
CA THR A 417 -0.58 28.39 -13.28
C THR A 417 -1.94 29.05 -13.11
N MET A 418 -2.02 30.38 -13.11
CA MET A 418 -3.28 31.12 -12.85
C MET A 418 -4.36 30.96 -13.92
N LEU A 419 -3.97 30.56 -15.15
CA LEU A 419 -4.91 30.25 -16.22
C LEU A 419 -5.40 28.79 -16.19
N ASN A 420 -4.87 27.96 -15.29
CA ASN A 420 -5.38 26.62 -15.09
C ASN A 420 -6.72 26.68 -14.33
N PRO A 421 -7.73 25.90 -14.75
CA PRO A 421 -9.02 25.90 -14.08
C PRO A 421 -8.93 25.37 -12.66
N THR A 422 -9.65 26.02 -11.75
CA THR A 422 -9.96 25.47 -10.42
C THR A 422 -10.96 24.30 -10.55
N LEU A 423 -11.90 24.41 -11.49
CA LEU A 423 -12.87 23.38 -11.84
C LEU A 423 -13.13 23.45 -13.36
N THR A 424 -13.16 22.32 -14.07
CA THR A 424 -13.52 22.32 -15.50
C THR A 424 -14.16 21.01 -15.96
N ALA A 425 -15.23 21.08 -16.75
CA ALA A 425 -15.95 19.92 -17.28
C ALA A 425 -15.64 19.85 -18.79
N GLY A 426 -15.22 18.71 -19.32
CA GLY A 426 -14.82 18.63 -20.73
C GLY A 426 -13.56 19.43 -21.10
N GLY A 427 -12.75 19.86 -20.12
CA GLY A 427 -11.41 20.42 -20.38
C GLY A 427 -11.39 21.86 -20.88
N GLY A 428 -12.27 22.74 -20.38
CA GLY A 428 -12.23 24.18 -20.67
C GLY A 428 -10.89 24.86 -20.34
N GLN A 429 -10.54 25.87 -21.13
CA GLN A 429 -9.23 26.53 -21.16
C GLN A 429 -9.34 28.04 -21.37
N ILE A 430 -8.33 28.78 -20.89
CA ILE A 430 -8.16 30.21 -21.15
C ILE A 430 -6.84 30.40 -21.89
N SER A 431 -6.88 31.19 -22.98
CA SER A 431 -5.70 31.67 -23.68
C SER A 431 -5.76 33.18 -23.87
N ILE A 432 -4.62 33.84 -23.72
CA ILE A 432 -4.52 35.29 -23.91
C ILE A 432 -3.54 35.54 -25.05
N SER A 433 -4.04 36.12 -26.14
CA SER A 433 -3.21 36.66 -27.21
C SER A 433 -2.87 38.11 -26.88
N THR A 434 -1.59 38.37 -26.66
CA THR A 434 -1.05 39.69 -26.28
C THR A 434 -0.59 40.46 -27.52
N ALA A 435 -1.16 41.64 -27.76
CA ALA A 435 -0.68 42.61 -28.76
C ALA A 435 -1.05 44.00 -28.24
N PRO A 436 -0.11 44.98 -28.08
CA PRO A 436 1.30 45.09 -28.51
C PRO A 436 2.34 44.43 -27.54
N PRO A 437 3.67 44.46 -27.82
CA PRO A 437 4.70 43.72 -27.06
C PRO A 437 4.80 44.00 -25.55
N ASP A 438 4.14 45.04 -25.06
CA ASP A 438 4.12 45.41 -23.64
C ASP A 438 2.92 44.83 -22.86
N THR A 439 2.02 44.10 -23.52
CA THR A 439 0.87 43.46 -22.86
C THR A 439 1.35 42.26 -22.05
N VAL A 440 1.17 42.33 -20.73
CA VAL A 440 1.54 41.25 -19.79
C VAL A 440 0.33 40.90 -18.95
N PHE A 441 0.00 39.62 -18.86
CA PHE A 441 -0.91 39.11 -17.84
C PHE A 441 -0.09 38.74 -16.59
N GLN A 442 -0.63 39.02 -15.41
CA GLN A 442 0.03 38.68 -14.16
C GLN A 442 -0.97 38.44 -13.02
N SER A 443 -0.48 37.82 -11.95
CA SER A 443 -1.19 37.75 -10.68
C SER A 443 -1.12 39.10 -9.95
N GLY A 444 -2.26 39.60 -9.47
CA GLY A 444 -2.36 40.83 -8.67
C GLY A 444 -3.12 40.61 -7.37
N THR A 445 -2.85 41.40 -6.33
CA THR A 445 -3.54 41.34 -5.03
C THR A 445 -4.24 42.67 -4.68
N GLY A 446 -5.23 42.63 -3.78
CA GLY A 446 -5.97 43.81 -3.31
C GLY A 446 -7.03 44.34 -4.31
N GLN A 447 -7.23 45.67 -4.36
CA GLN A 447 -8.15 46.35 -5.29
C GLN A 447 -9.65 46.03 -5.12
N SER A 448 -10.04 45.68 -3.89
CA SER A 448 -11.43 45.50 -3.45
C SER A 448 -12.18 44.31 -4.06
N PHE A 449 -11.48 43.34 -4.64
CA PHE A 449 -12.10 42.04 -4.92
C PHE A 449 -12.50 41.40 -3.60
N ALA A 450 -13.79 41.11 -3.44
CA ALA A 450 -14.38 40.58 -2.21
C ALA A 450 -14.81 39.11 -2.35
N GLY A 451 -14.58 38.50 -3.53
CA GLY A 451 -15.02 37.14 -3.81
C GLY A 451 -16.52 37.02 -4.10
N ASP A 452 -17.14 38.07 -4.66
CA ASP A 452 -18.60 38.12 -4.87
C ASP A 452 -19.08 36.97 -5.78
N ASN A 453 -18.28 36.57 -6.76
CA ASN A 453 -18.53 35.37 -7.58
C ASN A 453 -17.64 34.16 -7.21
N ALA A 454 -17.01 34.15 -6.05
CA ALA A 454 -16.21 32.99 -5.60
C ALA A 454 -17.09 31.74 -5.44
N ARG A 455 -16.49 30.57 -5.59
CA ARG A 455 -17.16 29.26 -5.42
C ARG A 455 -16.35 28.38 -4.47
N GLY A 456 -17.01 27.38 -3.89
CA GLY A 456 -16.35 26.37 -3.06
C GLY A 456 -15.79 26.87 -1.72
N GLY A 457 -16.11 28.09 -1.30
CA GLY A 457 -15.55 28.69 -0.08
C GLY A 457 -14.13 29.23 -0.27
N ASP A 458 -13.69 29.44 -1.52
CA ASP A 458 -12.38 30.00 -1.82
C ASP A 458 -12.16 31.35 -1.13
N PRO A 459 -11.00 31.54 -0.47
CA PRO A 459 -10.69 32.81 0.16
C PRO A 459 -10.43 33.89 -0.89
N VAL A 460 -10.67 35.14 -0.50
CA VAL A 460 -10.23 36.30 -1.28
C VAL A 460 -8.71 36.28 -1.40
N GLY A 461 -8.19 36.28 -2.63
CA GLY A 461 -6.76 36.16 -2.90
C GLY A 461 -6.29 37.06 -4.04
N SER A 462 -5.71 36.45 -5.07
CA SER A 462 -5.20 37.15 -6.25
C SER A 462 -6.18 37.12 -7.43
N HIS A 463 -5.97 38.01 -8.39
CA HIS A 463 -6.79 38.12 -9.60
C HIS A 463 -5.92 38.16 -10.86
N LEU A 464 -6.52 37.84 -12.01
CA LEU A 464 -5.90 38.03 -13.32
C LEU A 464 -5.85 39.52 -13.65
N ARG A 465 -4.64 40.05 -13.83
CA ARG A 465 -4.42 41.44 -14.28
C ARG A 465 -3.81 41.45 -15.67
N LEU A 466 -4.54 41.99 -16.64
CA LEU A 466 -4.08 42.22 -18.00
C LEU A 466 -3.68 43.69 -18.19
N ASN A 467 -2.38 43.96 -18.33
CA ASN A 467 -1.90 45.31 -18.62
C ASN A 467 -1.94 45.60 -20.12
N TYR A 468 -2.20 46.86 -20.46
CA TYR A 468 -2.28 47.38 -21.84
C TYR A 468 -3.21 46.56 -22.73
N PRO A 469 -4.47 46.32 -22.31
CA PRO A 469 -5.30 45.27 -22.90
C PRO A 469 -5.81 45.59 -24.32
N ILE A 470 -5.66 46.82 -24.81
CA ILE A 470 -6.10 47.22 -26.16
C ILE A 470 -5.43 46.32 -27.22
N ALA A 471 -6.22 45.82 -28.18
CA ALA A 471 -5.80 44.87 -29.22
C ALA A 471 -5.40 43.46 -28.74
N SER A 472 -5.42 43.20 -27.43
CA SER A 472 -5.30 41.85 -26.89
C SER A 472 -6.64 41.11 -26.91
N ILE A 473 -6.55 39.78 -26.93
CA ILE A 473 -7.72 38.90 -27.04
C ILE A 473 -7.64 37.83 -25.94
N ALA A 474 -8.60 37.83 -25.03
CA ALA A 474 -8.80 36.72 -24.09
C ALA A 474 -9.82 35.74 -24.69
N THR A 475 -9.40 34.51 -24.96
CA THR A 475 -10.22 33.45 -25.55
C THR A 475 -10.45 32.35 -24.52
N PHE A 476 -11.71 31.98 -24.34
CA PHE A 476 -12.17 31.01 -23.36
C PHE A 476 -12.85 29.87 -24.11
N SER A 477 -12.24 28.69 -24.09
CA SER A 477 -12.88 27.44 -24.52
C SER A 477 -13.65 26.88 -23.32
N LEU A 478 -14.97 26.78 -23.44
CA LEU A 478 -15.87 26.50 -22.32
C LEU A 478 -16.88 25.39 -22.69
N PRO A 479 -16.46 24.13 -22.84
CA PRO A 479 -17.38 23.03 -23.18
C PRO A 479 -18.58 22.88 -22.23
N THR A 480 -19.80 22.93 -22.74
CA THR A 480 -21.04 22.95 -21.94
C THR A 480 -21.81 21.62 -21.93
N ILE A 481 -21.10 20.54 -22.22
CA ILE A 481 -21.65 19.19 -22.31
C ILE A 481 -22.47 18.84 -21.06
N GLY A 482 -23.61 18.19 -21.27
CA GLY A 482 -24.52 17.76 -20.20
C GLY A 482 -25.34 18.87 -19.53
N HIS A 483 -25.23 20.12 -20.00
CA HIS A 483 -25.95 21.26 -19.40
C HIS A 483 -26.62 22.13 -20.46
N ARG A 484 -27.78 22.70 -20.13
CA ARG A 484 -28.51 23.69 -20.94
C ARG A 484 -28.61 25.01 -20.17
N THR A 485 -29.20 26.06 -20.77
CA THR A 485 -29.37 27.39 -20.16
C THR A 485 -28.06 27.96 -19.58
N ILE A 486 -27.08 28.20 -20.46
CA ILE A 486 -25.72 28.53 -20.06
C ILE A 486 -25.60 29.98 -19.59
N THR A 487 -24.86 30.20 -18.50
CA THR A 487 -24.52 31.52 -17.98
C THR A 487 -23.03 31.59 -17.68
N VAL A 488 -22.35 32.64 -18.13
CA VAL A 488 -20.96 32.93 -17.78
C VAL A 488 -20.94 34.16 -16.86
N ARG A 489 -20.19 34.09 -15.75
CA ARG A 489 -20.00 35.23 -14.84
C ARG A 489 -18.54 35.42 -14.51
N TYR A 490 -18.13 36.65 -14.25
CA TYR A 490 -16.80 36.97 -13.73
C TYR A 490 -16.81 38.35 -13.08
N ASP A 491 -15.97 38.53 -12.08
CA ASP A 491 -15.76 39.83 -11.44
C ASP A 491 -14.75 40.62 -12.27
N THR A 492 -15.05 41.88 -12.57
CA THR A 492 -14.14 42.70 -13.37
C THR A 492 -14.10 44.16 -12.92
N ARG A 493 -12.95 44.78 -13.18
CA ARG A 493 -12.74 46.22 -13.09
C ARG A 493 -11.60 46.65 -13.98
N ARG A 494 -11.47 47.95 -14.21
CA ARG A 494 -10.30 48.57 -14.82
C ARG A 494 -9.51 49.40 -13.81
N SER A 495 -8.34 49.88 -14.24
CA SER A 495 -7.67 51.02 -13.62
C SER A 495 -8.15 52.35 -14.24
N GLY A 496 -7.79 53.48 -13.61
CA GLY A 496 -8.20 54.81 -14.08
C GLY A 496 -7.88 55.12 -15.53
N SER A 497 -6.74 54.63 -16.02
CA SER A 497 -6.34 54.75 -17.43
C SER A 497 -6.59 53.49 -18.27
N GLY A 498 -7.13 52.42 -17.67
CA GLY A 498 -7.49 51.16 -18.31
C GLY A 498 -8.55 51.32 -19.40
N ALA A 499 -8.59 50.34 -20.32
CA ALA A 499 -9.64 50.23 -21.32
C ALA A 499 -11.03 50.14 -20.65
N GLY A 500 -11.96 50.97 -21.11
CA GLY A 500 -13.31 51.13 -20.58
C GLY A 500 -14.35 50.20 -21.16
N THR A 501 -14.07 49.56 -22.29
CA THR A 501 -15.02 48.70 -22.98
C THR A 501 -14.47 47.30 -23.14
N GLN A 502 -15.23 46.29 -22.72
CA GLN A 502 -15.03 44.89 -23.06
C GLN A 502 -16.09 44.48 -24.09
N ARG A 503 -15.68 44.00 -25.26
CA ARG A 503 -16.58 43.40 -26.25
C ARG A 503 -16.56 41.88 -26.11
N ILE A 504 -17.75 41.32 -25.94
CA ILE A 504 -17.95 39.89 -25.77
C ILE A 504 -18.47 39.31 -27.08
N SER A 505 -17.84 38.26 -27.54
CA SER A 505 -18.30 37.41 -28.65
C SER A 505 -18.29 35.95 -28.20
N TYR A 506 -19.07 35.10 -28.87
CA TYR A 506 -19.18 33.67 -28.55
C TYR A 506 -19.03 32.81 -29.79
N THR A 507 -18.67 31.55 -29.60
CA THR A 507 -18.58 30.56 -30.66
C THR A 507 -19.39 29.32 -30.29
N LEU A 508 -19.93 28.65 -31.32
CA LEU A 508 -20.61 27.36 -31.20
C LEU A 508 -19.84 26.23 -31.88
N ASP A 509 -18.76 26.56 -32.60
CA ASP A 509 -17.93 25.63 -33.39
C ASP A 509 -16.43 25.73 -33.05
N GLY A 510 -16.08 26.56 -32.07
CA GLY A 510 -14.70 26.79 -31.62
C GLY A 510 -13.89 27.76 -32.50
N THR A 511 -14.39 28.16 -33.67
CA THR A 511 -13.62 28.89 -34.69
C THR A 511 -14.26 30.21 -35.11
N ALA A 512 -15.58 30.25 -35.38
CA ALA A 512 -16.31 31.44 -35.76
C ALA A 512 -16.91 32.12 -34.52
N TYR A 513 -16.59 33.40 -34.33
CA TYR A 513 -17.04 34.20 -33.19
C TYR A 513 -18.11 35.22 -33.61
N LEU A 514 -19.29 35.14 -32.99
CA LEU A 514 -20.42 36.03 -33.20
C LEU A 514 -20.49 37.07 -32.07
N PRO A 515 -20.79 38.35 -32.36
CA PRO A 515 -20.98 39.37 -31.32
C PRO A 515 -22.09 38.99 -30.35
N PHE A 516 -21.88 39.26 -29.05
CA PHE A 516 -22.87 38.95 -28.01
C PHE A 516 -23.22 40.18 -27.16
N ALA A 517 -22.23 40.77 -26.50
CA ALA A 517 -22.45 41.87 -25.56
C ALA A 517 -21.33 42.92 -25.62
N THR A 518 -21.63 44.14 -25.17
CA THR A 518 -20.64 45.20 -24.97
C THR A 518 -20.78 45.71 -23.55
N LEU A 519 -19.76 45.50 -22.73
CA LEU A 519 -19.75 45.86 -21.31
C LEU A 519 -18.94 47.15 -21.10
N GLN A 520 -19.41 48.01 -20.20
CA GLN A 520 -18.73 49.25 -19.81
C GLN A 520 -18.13 49.06 -18.42
N ILE A 521 -16.80 49.05 -18.35
CA ILE A 521 -16.06 48.65 -17.15
C ILE A 521 -15.68 49.89 -16.33
N THR A 522 -15.99 49.87 -15.04
CA THR A 522 -15.72 50.98 -14.11
C THR A 522 -14.33 50.88 -13.48
N ASP A 523 -13.71 52.04 -13.22
CA ASP A 523 -12.58 52.13 -12.28
C ASP A 523 -13.13 52.37 -10.87
N GLY A 524 -13.32 51.28 -10.12
CA GLY A 524 -13.93 51.31 -8.80
C GLY A 524 -13.95 49.91 -8.18
N THR A 525 -14.82 49.69 -7.19
CA THR A 525 -15.10 48.35 -6.66
C THR A 525 -15.45 47.39 -7.82
N PRO A 526 -14.83 46.21 -7.90
CA PRO A 526 -15.17 45.21 -8.92
C PRO A 526 -16.68 44.91 -8.95
N GLY A 527 -17.23 44.74 -10.14
CA GLY A 527 -18.60 44.29 -10.34
C GLY A 527 -18.62 42.91 -10.99
N THR A 528 -19.58 42.08 -10.62
CA THR A 528 -19.84 40.79 -11.28
C THR A 528 -20.64 41.01 -12.56
N GLU A 529 -20.04 40.71 -13.70
CA GLU A 529 -20.71 40.72 -14.99
C GLU A 529 -21.37 39.37 -15.24
N THR A 530 -22.60 39.38 -15.77
CA THR A 530 -23.36 38.16 -16.10
C THR A 530 -23.72 38.14 -17.58
N LEU A 531 -23.29 37.08 -18.26
CA LEU A 531 -23.55 36.81 -19.68
C LEU A 531 -24.51 35.62 -19.77
N ASP A 532 -25.78 35.87 -20.07
CA ASP A 532 -26.83 34.85 -20.15
C ASP A 532 -27.04 34.35 -21.59
N PHE A 533 -26.59 33.14 -21.86
CA PHE A 533 -26.72 32.45 -23.14
C PHE A 533 -27.94 31.52 -23.19
N SER A 534 -28.86 31.59 -22.22
CA SER A 534 -30.02 30.69 -22.16
C SER A 534 -30.96 30.79 -23.36
N ALA A 535 -30.97 31.93 -24.05
CA ALA A 535 -31.72 32.14 -25.29
C ALA A 535 -31.05 31.55 -26.54
N ILE A 536 -29.86 30.94 -26.42
CA ILE A 536 -29.12 30.28 -27.49
C ILE A 536 -29.07 28.78 -27.16
N PRO A 537 -30.04 27.97 -27.63
CA PRO A 537 -30.11 26.55 -27.32
C PRO A 537 -28.83 25.79 -27.67
N GLU A 538 -28.18 26.15 -28.78
CA GLU A 538 -26.95 25.55 -29.28
C GLU A 538 -25.72 25.83 -28.40
N ALA A 539 -25.81 26.78 -27.46
CA ALA A 539 -24.78 26.98 -26.45
C ALA A 539 -24.84 25.88 -25.38
N GLY A 540 -25.97 25.20 -25.20
CA GLY A 540 -26.11 24.06 -24.30
C GLY A 540 -25.57 22.77 -24.91
N THR A 541 -25.07 21.88 -24.07
CA THR A 541 -24.54 20.55 -24.46
C THR A 541 -23.52 20.61 -25.60
N ASN A 542 -22.71 21.67 -25.65
CA ASN A 542 -21.84 21.96 -26.79
C ASN A 542 -20.35 21.81 -26.42
N PRO A 543 -19.63 20.86 -27.04
CA PRO A 543 -18.20 20.63 -26.76
C PRO A 543 -17.28 21.77 -27.25
N HIS A 544 -17.79 22.66 -28.10
CA HIS A 544 -17.04 23.74 -28.73
C HIS A 544 -17.54 25.14 -28.34
N PHE A 545 -18.44 25.22 -27.35
CA PHE A 545 -18.86 26.51 -26.83
C PHE A 545 -17.66 27.27 -26.25
N GLY A 546 -17.64 28.58 -26.47
CA GLY A 546 -16.59 29.44 -25.95
C GLY A 546 -16.95 30.91 -26.09
N ILE A 547 -16.23 31.75 -25.36
CA ILE A 547 -16.35 33.21 -25.46
C ILE A 547 -14.99 33.84 -25.75
N ARG A 548 -15.04 35.05 -26.31
CA ARG A 548 -13.88 35.89 -26.57
C ARG A 548 -14.16 37.31 -26.10
N ILE A 549 -13.21 37.85 -25.34
CA ILE A 549 -13.23 39.22 -24.84
C ILE A 549 -12.14 40.01 -25.56
N THR A 550 -12.54 41.11 -26.20
CA THR A 550 -11.63 42.12 -26.75
C THR A 550 -11.84 43.46 -26.08
N PHE A 551 -10.82 44.33 -26.13
CA PHE A 551 -10.79 45.56 -25.35
C PHE A 551 -10.73 46.80 -26.24
N GLU A 552 -11.55 47.78 -25.92
CA GLU A 552 -11.57 49.09 -26.56
C GLU A 552 -11.50 50.20 -25.52
N GLN A 553 -11.03 51.38 -25.93
CA GLN A 553 -10.76 52.48 -25.01
C GLN A 553 -11.97 52.86 -24.14
N GLY A 554 -13.17 52.98 -24.69
CA GLY A 554 -14.38 53.36 -23.94
C GLY A 554 -14.16 54.57 -23.02
N TYR A 555 -14.77 54.54 -21.83
CA TYR A 555 -14.43 55.44 -20.72
C TYR A 555 -13.10 55.05 -20.07
N GLY A 556 -12.10 55.93 -20.09
CA GLY A 556 -10.76 55.63 -19.56
C GLY A 556 -9.68 55.97 -20.58
N GLY A 557 -8.66 55.13 -20.70
CA GLY A 557 -7.53 55.35 -21.59
C GLY A 557 -7.16 54.13 -22.42
N THR A 558 -6.15 54.29 -23.27
CA THR A 558 -5.57 53.22 -24.09
C THR A 558 -4.45 52.46 -23.38
N VAL A 559 -4.15 52.83 -22.13
CA VAL A 559 -3.08 52.27 -21.29
C VAL A 559 -3.68 51.60 -20.06
N GLY A 560 -2.92 51.34 -18.99
CA GLY A 560 -3.48 50.79 -17.74
C GLY A 560 -3.84 49.30 -17.81
N ASN A 561 -4.83 48.84 -17.05
CA ASN A 561 -5.17 47.41 -16.98
C ASN A 561 -6.67 47.13 -16.87
N ASN A 562 -7.05 45.92 -17.27
CA ASN A 562 -8.31 45.27 -16.95
C ASN A 562 -8.01 44.07 -16.05
N ARG A 563 -8.92 43.78 -15.12
CA ARG A 563 -8.75 42.72 -14.12
C ARG A 563 -9.96 41.80 -14.14
N PHE A 564 -9.71 40.53 -13.89
CA PHE A 564 -10.71 39.48 -13.86
C PHE A 564 -10.50 38.63 -12.62
N ASP A 565 -11.60 38.28 -11.97
CA ASP A 565 -11.57 37.35 -10.86
C ASP A 565 -12.80 36.44 -10.90
N ASN A 566 -12.70 35.28 -10.25
CA ASN A 566 -13.79 34.32 -10.04
C ASN A 566 -14.65 34.06 -11.29
N LEU A 567 -14.05 33.64 -12.41
CA LEU A 567 -14.81 33.33 -13.62
C LEU A 567 -15.54 32.00 -13.43
N THR A 568 -16.84 31.96 -13.66
CA THR A 568 -17.69 30.77 -13.57
C THR A 568 -18.49 30.56 -14.85
N VAL A 569 -18.71 29.31 -15.21
CA VAL A 569 -19.71 28.91 -16.22
C VAL A 569 -20.71 27.99 -15.55
N GLU A 570 -21.99 28.30 -15.66
CA GLU A 570 -23.09 27.56 -15.06
C GLU A 570 -24.12 27.18 -16.13
N GLY A 571 -24.90 26.13 -15.87
CA GLY A 571 -25.98 25.66 -16.71
C GLY A 571 -26.87 24.68 -15.94
N THR A 572 -28.11 24.48 -16.38
CA THR A 572 -28.99 23.47 -15.79
C THR A 572 -28.58 22.07 -16.29
N PRO A 573 -28.30 21.10 -15.40
CA PRO A 573 -28.00 19.74 -15.82
C PRO A 573 -29.15 19.16 -16.64
N VAL A 574 -28.83 18.49 -17.74
CA VAL A 574 -29.80 17.77 -18.56
C VAL A 574 -30.00 16.38 -17.95
N SER A 575 -31.22 16.04 -17.56
CA SER A 575 -31.60 14.63 -17.36
C SER A 575 -31.75 14.02 -18.74
N TRP A 576 -30.71 13.39 -19.24
CA TRP A 576 -30.73 12.69 -20.52
C TRP A 576 -31.81 11.61 -20.49
N THR A 577 -32.68 11.58 -21.48
CA THR A 577 -33.41 10.33 -21.79
C THR A 577 -32.40 9.26 -22.22
N PRO A 578 -32.70 7.95 -22.06
CA PRO A 578 -31.81 6.89 -22.52
C PRO A 578 -31.40 7.04 -23.99
N GLU A 579 -32.30 7.57 -24.84
CA GLU A 579 -32.03 7.82 -26.26
C GLU A 579 -31.03 8.95 -26.47
N GLU A 580 -31.21 10.10 -25.81
CA GLU A 580 -30.31 11.24 -25.93
C GLU A 580 -28.89 10.89 -25.42
N LEU A 581 -28.81 10.17 -24.30
CA LEU A 581 -27.53 9.73 -23.74
C LEU A 581 -26.79 8.82 -24.75
N LEU A 582 -27.52 7.90 -25.38
CA LEU A 582 -26.95 6.97 -26.34
C LEU A 582 -26.47 7.69 -27.62
N ARG A 583 -27.24 8.68 -28.09
CA ARG A 583 -26.85 9.54 -29.23
C ARG A 583 -25.57 10.32 -28.93
N TYR A 584 -25.48 10.94 -27.75
CA TYR A 584 -24.30 11.70 -27.34
C TYR A 584 -23.06 10.80 -27.20
N ALA A 585 -23.19 9.70 -26.46
CA ALA A 585 -22.11 8.73 -26.26
C ALA A 585 -21.59 8.17 -27.59
N LEU A 586 -22.48 7.87 -28.54
CA LEU A 586 -22.10 7.30 -29.84
C LEU A 586 -21.84 8.36 -30.93
N GLY A 587 -21.81 9.64 -30.56
CA GLY A 587 -21.45 10.74 -31.47
C GLY A 587 -22.43 10.91 -32.65
N ALA A 588 -23.71 10.60 -32.44
CA ALA A 588 -24.74 10.75 -33.46
C ALA A 588 -25.04 12.23 -33.71
N VAL A 589 -25.17 12.64 -34.97
CA VAL A 589 -25.63 13.98 -35.33
C VAL A 589 -27.16 14.08 -35.25
N THR A 590 -27.69 15.27 -34.96
CA THR A 590 -29.13 15.50 -34.83
C THR A 590 -29.89 15.05 -36.09
N GLY A 591 -30.89 14.18 -35.92
CA GLY A 591 -31.68 13.62 -37.03
C GLY A 591 -31.07 12.38 -37.71
N GLN A 592 -29.90 11.91 -37.25
CA GLN A 592 -29.29 10.68 -37.76
C GLN A 592 -30.14 9.44 -37.37
N PRO A 593 -30.46 8.52 -38.32
CA PRO A 593 -31.19 7.28 -38.04
C PRO A 593 -30.44 6.36 -37.07
N GLU A 594 -31.14 5.73 -36.14
CA GLU A 594 -30.55 4.88 -35.07
C GLU A 594 -29.67 3.76 -35.60
N GLU A 595 -30.09 3.12 -36.68
CA GLU A 595 -29.37 2.05 -37.38
C GLU A 595 -27.97 2.41 -37.88
N THR A 596 -27.61 3.70 -37.90
CA THR A 596 -26.30 4.17 -38.38
C THR A 596 -25.29 4.44 -37.27
N PHE A 597 -25.70 4.51 -36.00
CA PHE A 597 -24.80 4.76 -34.87
C PHE A 597 -24.90 3.72 -33.75
N LEU A 598 -25.95 2.89 -33.72
CA LEU A 598 -26.10 1.83 -32.74
C LEU A 598 -25.01 0.75 -32.87
N PRO A 599 -24.64 0.08 -31.76
CA PRO A 599 -23.65 -0.98 -31.78
C PRO A 599 -24.04 -2.12 -32.72
N THR A 600 -23.07 -2.60 -33.51
CA THR A 600 -23.23 -3.75 -34.41
C THR A 600 -22.33 -4.90 -33.96
N ALA A 601 -22.62 -6.12 -34.43
CA ALA A 601 -21.71 -7.24 -34.19
C ALA A 601 -20.34 -6.97 -34.85
N SER A 602 -19.25 -7.34 -34.17
CA SER A 602 -17.91 -7.25 -34.74
C SER A 602 -17.77 -8.16 -35.98
N SER A 603 -16.83 -7.86 -36.88
CA SER A 603 -16.61 -8.67 -38.09
C SER A 603 -16.12 -10.10 -37.80
N SER A 604 -15.59 -10.35 -36.60
CA SER A 604 -15.21 -11.68 -36.12
C SER A 604 -16.40 -12.48 -35.55
N GLY A 605 -17.57 -11.86 -35.38
CA GLY A 605 -18.75 -12.48 -34.77
C GLY A 605 -18.68 -12.63 -33.23
N SER A 606 -17.57 -12.24 -32.61
CA SER A 606 -17.31 -12.36 -31.17
C SER A 606 -17.01 -10.99 -30.56
N GLY A 607 -18.01 -10.12 -30.47
CA GLY A 607 -17.89 -8.80 -29.86
C GLY A 607 -18.79 -7.72 -30.48
N LEU A 608 -18.50 -6.45 -30.18
CA LEU A 608 -19.27 -5.29 -30.63
C LEU A 608 -18.39 -4.28 -31.37
N ARG A 609 -18.98 -3.62 -32.36
CA ARG A 609 -18.44 -2.43 -33.03
C ARG A 609 -19.35 -1.25 -32.73
N PHE A 610 -18.81 -0.17 -32.20
CA PHE A 610 -19.55 1.05 -31.90
C PHE A 610 -18.65 2.28 -32.00
N ASN A 611 -19.26 3.45 -32.18
CA ASN A 611 -18.54 4.72 -32.13
C ASN A 611 -18.07 4.95 -30.69
N PHE A 612 -16.77 5.18 -30.53
CA PHE A 612 -16.15 5.37 -29.23
C PHE A 612 -15.31 6.62 -29.28
N ASP A 613 -15.57 7.54 -28.35
CA ASP A 613 -14.88 8.79 -28.26
C ASP A 613 -14.19 8.88 -26.89
N PRO A 614 -12.88 8.61 -26.81
CA PRO A 614 -12.13 8.65 -25.56
C PRO A 614 -12.00 10.06 -24.98
N ALA A 615 -12.30 11.11 -25.76
CA ALA A 615 -12.32 12.48 -25.26
C ALA A 615 -13.57 12.77 -24.40
N LYS A 616 -14.62 11.94 -24.50
CA LYS A 616 -15.84 12.01 -23.67
C LYS A 616 -15.61 11.35 -22.32
N ILE A 617 -14.80 11.99 -21.51
CA ILE A 617 -14.43 11.53 -20.16
C ILE A 617 -15.62 11.50 -19.18
N ASP A 618 -16.75 12.13 -19.54
CA ASP A 618 -18.02 12.11 -18.83
C ASP A 618 -18.88 10.87 -19.15
N ILE A 619 -18.44 10.04 -20.11
CA ILE A 619 -19.13 8.83 -20.54
C ILE A 619 -18.29 7.59 -20.25
N VAL A 620 -18.92 6.64 -19.57
CA VAL A 620 -18.37 5.29 -19.37
C VAL A 620 -19.03 4.32 -20.32
N TYR A 621 -18.22 3.65 -21.13
CA TYR A 621 -18.63 2.59 -22.04
C TYR A 621 -18.28 1.25 -21.41
N ARG A 622 -19.28 0.40 -21.16
CA ARG A 622 -19.08 -0.98 -20.71
C ARG A 622 -19.59 -1.97 -21.73
N VAL A 623 -18.72 -2.86 -22.22
CA VAL A 623 -19.17 -4.03 -22.97
C VAL A 623 -19.40 -5.16 -21.99
N GLN A 624 -20.59 -5.76 -22.07
CA GLN A 624 -20.99 -6.86 -21.21
C GLN A 624 -21.36 -8.07 -22.03
N ARG A 625 -21.09 -9.25 -21.47
CA ARG A 625 -21.37 -10.56 -22.06
C ARG A 625 -22.32 -11.38 -21.20
N SER A 626 -23.17 -12.15 -21.86
CA SER A 626 -23.97 -13.21 -21.26
C SER A 626 -24.13 -14.38 -22.23
N THR A 627 -24.25 -15.61 -21.72
CA THR A 627 -24.60 -16.81 -22.51
C THR A 627 -26.09 -17.15 -22.42
N THR A 628 -26.83 -16.50 -21.53
CA THR A 628 -28.22 -16.86 -21.18
C THR A 628 -29.19 -15.67 -21.19
N LEU A 629 -28.74 -14.48 -21.62
CA LEU A 629 -29.42 -13.18 -21.45
C LEU A 629 -29.67 -12.77 -19.98
N GLY A 630 -29.17 -13.54 -19.02
CA GLY A 630 -29.05 -13.17 -17.59
C GLY A 630 -27.59 -13.21 -17.12
N ASN A 631 -27.29 -12.72 -15.92
CA ASN A 631 -25.95 -12.74 -15.32
C ASN A 631 -24.86 -12.15 -16.24
N TRP A 632 -24.95 -10.84 -16.47
CA TRP A 632 -24.03 -10.11 -17.35
C TRP A 632 -22.66 -9.92 -16.69
N THR A 633 -21.60 -10.25 -17.41
CA THR A 633 -20.20 -10.01 -17.00
C THR A 633 -19.65 -8.82 -17.79
N VAL A 634 -19.03 -7.85 -17.11
CA VAL A 634 -18.29 -6.76 -17.78
C VAL A 634 -17.00 -7.35 -18.34
N ILE A 635 -16.79 -7.17 -19.64
CA ILE A 635 -15.60 -7.64 -20.36
C ILE A 635 -14.81 -6.49 -21.01
N PHE A 636 -15.34 -5.27 -20.90
CA PHE A 636 -14.66 -4.01 -21.21
C PHE A 636 -15.29 -2.91 -20.36
N ASP A 637 -14.50 -2.06 -19.73
CA ASP A 637 -14.88 -0.82 -19.07
C ASP A 637 -13.87 0.26 -19.48
N SER A 638 -14.35 1.31 -20.14
CA SER A 638 -13.48 2.38 -20.68
C SER A 638 -12.69 3.16 -19.63
N ARG A 639 -12.92 2.92 -18.33
CA ARG A 639 -12.13 3.51 -17.22
C ARG A 639 -10.96 2.63 -16.79
N LEU A 640 -11.01 1.34 -17.09
CA LEU A 640 -10.11 0.32 -16.55
C LEU A 640 -9.24 -0.30 -17.65
N ASP A 641 -9.78 -0.40 -18.87
CA ASP A 641 -9.17 -1.16 -19.95
C ASP A 641 -8.52 -0.26 -21.00
N ASP A 642 -7.33 -0.66 -21.46
CA ASP A 642 -6.64 -0.03 -22.59
C ASP A 642 -7.46 -0.18 -23.89
N TRP A 643 -7.49 0.89 -24.70
CA TRP A 643 -8.22 0.89 -25.98
C TRP A 643 -7.30 1.17 -27.16
N GLN A 644 -7.60 0.54 -28.30
CA GLN A 644 -6.90 0.75 -29.57
C GLN A 644 -7.91 1.20 -30.63
N PRO A 645 -7.72 2.36 -31.29
CA PRO A 645 -8.63 2.80 -32.34
C PRO A 645 -8.56 1.86 -33.55
N HIS A 646 -9.71 1.52 -34.13
CA HIS A 646 -9.74 0.83 -35.42
C HIS A 646 -9.14 1.73 -36.51
N ARG A 647 -8.63 1.15 -37.61
CA ARG A 647 -7.95 1.87 -38.71
C ARG A 647 -8.79 2.98 -39.39
N ASP A 648 -10.09 3.05 -39.11
CA ASP A 648 -11.04 4.03 -39.67
C ASP A 648 -11.41 5.18 -38.71
N GLY A 649 -10.66 5.36 -37.61
CA GLY A 649 -10.51 6.66 -36.93
C GLY A 649 -11.58 7.13 -35.92
N ALA A 650 -12.73 6.47 -35.80
CA ALA A 650 -13.76 6.85 -34.78
C ALA A 650 -14.57 5.68 -34.19
N GLN A 651 -14.25 4.45 -34.57
CA GLN A 651 -14.97 3.25 -34.12
C GLN A 651 -14.05 2.34 -33.33
N LEU A 652 -14.51 1.94 -32.14
CA LEU A 652 -13.90 0.86 -31.39
C LEU A 652 -14.51 -0.44 -31.88
N GLN A 653 -13.66 -1.34 -32.38
CA GLN A 653 -14.03 -2.72 -32.60
C GLN A 653 -13.56 -3.53 -31.40
N PHE A 654 -14.45 -3.74 -30.44
CA PHE A 654 -14.17 -4.60 -29.31
C PHE A 654 -14.37 -6.06 -29.72
N ALA A 655 -13.30 -6.85 -29.70
CA ALA A 655 -13.34 -8.29 -29.81
C ALA A 655 -13.25 -8.90 -28.41
N ASP A 656 -14.16 -9.80 -28.07
CA ASP A 656 -14.06 -10.56 -26.82
C ASP A 656 -12.75 -11.36 -26.84
N PRO A 657 -11.82 -11.13 -25.90
CA PRO A 657 -10.54 -11.82 -25.88
C PRO A 657 -10.68 -13.32 -25.57
N GLU A 658 -11.77 -13.72 -24.91
CA GLU A 658 -12.04 -15.09 -24.50
C GLU A 658 -13.50 -15.47 -24.79
N PRO A 659 -13.89 -15.61 -26.07
CA PRO A 659 -15.27 -15.90 -26.43
C PRO A 659 -15.67 -17.29 -25.93
N PRO A 660 -16.83 -17.43 -25.26
CA PRO A 660 -17.28 -18.72 -24.75
C PRO A 660 -17.61 -19.68 -25.89
N PRO A 661 -17.49 -21.00 -25.68
CA PRO A 661 -17.90 -21.98 -26.67
C PRO A 661 -19.41 -21.93 -26.90
N GLY A 662 -19.84 -21.58 -28.12
CA GLY A 662 -21.25 -21.52 -28.51
C GLY A 662 -21.77 -20.08 -28.71
N LYS A 663 -23.07 -19.87 -28.48
CA LYS A 663 -23.70 -18.54 -28.68
C LYS A 663 -23.47 -17.65 -27.46
N ALA A 664 -23.11 -16.40 -27.70
CA ALA A 664 -22.99 -15.36 -26.70
C ALA A 664 -23.84 -14.14 -27.09
N PHE A 665 -24.27 -13.40 -26.07
CA PHE A 665 -24.95 -12.12 -26.20
C PHE A 665 -24.02 -11.03 -25.68
N TYR A 666 -23.94 -9.94 -26.42
CA TYR A 666 -23.18 -8.76 -26.03
C TYR A 666 -24.11 -7.57 -25.93
N ARG A 667 -23.85 -6.68 -24.97
CA ARG A 667 -24.51 -5.37 -24.91
C ARG A 667 -23.50 -4.29 -24.56
N LEU A 668 -23.76 -3.09 -25.06
CA LEU A 668 -23.10 -1.88 -24.63
C LEU A 668 -23.96 -1.19 -23.57
N GLN A 669 -23.38 -0.95 -22.40
CA GLN A 669 -23.95 -0.07 -21.39
C GLN A 669 -23.21 1.27 -21.45
N VAL A 670 -23.97 2.35 -21.55
CA VAL A 670 -23.48 3.73 -21.48
C VAL A 670 -23.94 4.32 -20.16
N VAL A 671 -23.00 4.92 -19.43
CA VAL A 671 -23.29 5.63 -18.17
C VAL A 671 -22.71 7.03 -18.29
N HIS A 672 -23.53 8.04 -17.99
CA HIS A 672 -23.09 9.41 -17.78
C HIS A 672 -22.77 9.58 -16.29
N GLU A 673 -21.51 9.86 -15.97
CA GLU A 673 -21.00 9.99 -14.59
C GLU A 673 -20.79 11.45 -14.18
#